data_AF-A0A367F4B2-F1
#
_entry.id   AF-A0A367F4B2-F1
#
_cell.length_a   1.000
_cell.length_b   1.000
_cell.length_c   1.000
_cell.angle_alpha   90.00
_cell.angle_beta   90.00
_cell.angle_gamma   90.00
#
_symmetry.space_group_name_H-M   'P 1'
#
loop_
_entity.id
_entity.type
_entity.pdbx_description
1 polymer ?
#
loop_
_entity_poly.entity_id
_entity_poly.type
_entity_poly.pdbx_seq_one_letter_code
_entity_poly.pdbx_strand_id
1 'polypeptide(L)'
;MSVVRSAQRSRRSARCPPDPHGAHHRTHPEVPVRRAHPWPAALTAALALLALLAAALGSSPPAAAAADDPPAVHGLKGEYWTQTAPGAHDFGTLQATAFDPALDFDDLEPRLSERAGRSDHASVRWTGRLTPDRTGAHTFHVTGDNGFRVWVGGELVIDHWVADWDKEITSEPVELTAGRAYDLKVEYFEEDGGSNLHVRWTPPGGEKTAIPRTALTLPDGFEYDGPAETHVLASGRTLQLRFPQRLAGPPAALRDHLEAVIGGAEWPLGQPRTDAEDPYALLVPLTEPVVGQGGSAEVRYDGEGGLAGADGEAIGAFWASGDNRSEYQLSTRWAQEAGPGNALPEYPRPQLKRDQWRNLNGTWQFASAEKGQAPPVGRDKRLDEKILVPYPVESRLSGVERHEERMWYKRTFTVPKGWKVGEGPRGKRLHLTFDAVDWQATVYVNGERVATHKGGYDRFTADVTDALKPGGRQELVVGVYDPTDGAEGPNPPVGKQRLSPEGIWYTPSSGIWQTVWMEPVAADHTTDVHTTPDLSGEQVSVTARGVRDGVPVTAVVRDGRKEVGRATGSGTEPFEVPVPEPHLWSPDDPHLYTLTVRVGEGRSVDTVDSYFGMREISVETVDGERRMVLNGKPVFSMATLDQGFWPESLHTAPTDEALAYDLRQHKKMGFNSVRKHIKVEPDRWFYHADRLGLLVWQDMPSMRSDRTPDSAARAQYEHEMREMIRQHDSHPSVIMWVTFNEGWGQYDQARIADYAKGLDPTRLVNNMSGHNCCGAVDGGNGDISDAHGYPSAQLPEPDGRRALVSGEYGGLGLAVPGHAWPVRHTYVGVEKDAYTDEYLAKLAEVEQFAACEGGSGAVYTQITDLEGELNGLLTYDRRVVKPDTGRLKAAHEKLIEGAAEGSLTCER
;
A
#
# COMPACT_ATOMS: atom_id res chain seq x y z
N MET A 1 6.46 -5.29 58.82
CA MET A 1 7.89 -5.27 59.22
C MET A 1 8.61 -4.39 58.21
N SER A 2 9.36 -3.35 58.58
CA SER A 2 10.77 -3.38 59.04
C SER A 2 11.65 -4.11 58.02
N VAL A 3 12.73 -3.52 57.46
CA VAL A 3 13.78 -2.71 58.12
C VAL A 3 14.07 -1.36 57.42
N VAL A 4 14.70 -0.42 58.15
CA VAL A 4 15.11 0.93 57.73
C VAL A 4 16.64 1.10 57.82
N ARG A 5 17.28 1.79 56.85
CA ARG A 5 18.46 2.70 56.94
C ARG A 5 18.92 3.09 55.51
N SER A 6 19.00 4.36 55.06
CA SER A 6 19.76 5.56 55.50
C SER A 6 21.23 5.57 55.04
N ALA A 7 21.88 6.69 54.67
CA ALA A 7 21.51 8.07 54.28
C ALA A 7 22.80 8.88 53.95
N GLN A 8 22.67 10.16 53.56
CA GLN A 8 23.71 11.23 53.63
C GLN A 8 24.91 11.18 52.63
N ARG A 9 25.65 12.27 52.33
CA ARG A 9 25.32 13.71 52.10
C ARG A 9 26.57 14.54 51.69
N SER A 10 26.52 15.29 50.59
CA SER A 10 27.28 16.55 50.32
C SER A 10 26.69 17.18 49.03
N ARG A 11 26.55 18.49 48.75
CA ARG A 11 27.20 19.78 49.14
C ARG A 11 28.59 19.99 48.48
N ARG A 12 28.90 21.12 47.80
CA ARG A 12 28.17 22.41 47.64
C ARG A 12 28.72 23.28 46.48
N SER A 13 27.82 23.87 45.67
CA SER A 13 27.79 25.26 45.13
C SER A 13 29.04 26.09 44.78
N ALA A 14 29.01 26.74 43.60
CA ALA A 14 29.59 28.06 43.29
C ALA A 14 28.73 28.83 42.24
N ARG A 15 29.01 30.11 41.94
CA ARG A 15 28.25 30.99 41.00
C ARG A 15 29.17 31.91 40.16
N CYS A 16 28.63 32.45 39.05
CA CYS A 16 29.16 33.50 38.14
C CYS A 16 29.29 34.90 38.82
N PRO A 17 29.68 36.03 38.15
CA PRO A 17 30.06 36.34 36.75
C PRO A 17 31.48 37.04 36.69
N PRO A 18 31.92 38.02 35.82
CA PRO A 18 31.32 38.73 34.65
C PRO A 18 32.27 39.04 33.42
N ASP A 19 31.84 40.03 32.61
CA ASP A 19 32.36 40.73 31.41
C ASP A 19 33.45 41.84 31.74
N PRO A 20 33.93 42.81 30.88
CA PRO A 20 33.72 43.08 29.43
C PRO A 20 34.92 43.66 28.58
N HIS A 21 34.61 44.00 27.31
CA HIS A 21 35.14 45.11 26.45
C HIS A 21 36.46 45.05 25.63
N GLY A 22 36.37 45.55 24.38
CA GLY A 22 37.45 46.07 23.51
C GLY A 22 36.93 46.48 22.12
N ALA A 23 37.30 47.66 21.58
CA ALA A 23 36.76 48.18 20.30
C ALA A 23 37.70 49.20 19.60
N HIS A 24 37.57 49.38 18.26
CA HIS A 24 37.29 50.69 17.60
C HIS A 24 37.57 50.76 16.06
N HIS A 25 36.69 51.52 15.39
CA HIS A 25 36.86 52.36 14.18
C HIS A 25 37.00 51.86 12.72
N ARG A 26 36.35 52.67 11.87
CA ARG A 26 36.10 52.61 10.41
C ARG A 26 37.26 53.19 9.59
N THR A 27 37.35 52.81 8.31
CA THR A 27 37.36 53.76 7.16
C THR A 27 37.10 53.05 5.82
N HIS A 28 36.53 53.77 4.83
CA HIS A 28 36.62 53.47 3.39
C HIS A 28 37.74 54.35 2.78
N PRO A 29 38.34 53.98 1.63
CA PRO A 29 37.82 54.50 0.35
C PRO A 29 38.02 53.62 -0.92
N GLU A 30 37.21 53.94 -1.94
CA GLU A 30 37.52 54.00 -3.39
C GLU A 30 37.90 52.77 -4.25
N VAL A 31 37.56 52.91 -5.54
CA VAL A 31 37.79 51.98 -6.66
C VAL A 31 38.51 52.73 -7.79
N PRO A 32 39.56 52.15 -8.41
CA PRO A 32 40.00 52.57 -9.73
C PRO A 32 39.89 51.44 -10.78
N VAL A 33 39.12 51.74 -11.83
CA VAL A 33 38.97 50.97 -13.08
C VAL A 33 40.31 50.71 -13.78
N ARG A 34 40.54 49.49 -14.32
CA ARG A 34 41.10 49.30 -15.70
C ARG A 34 41.10 47.86 -16.26
N ARG A 35 40.45 47.75 -17.43
CA ARG A 35 40.78 46.95 -18.63
C ARG A 35 40.98 45.43 -18.50
N ALA A 36 40.10 44.70 -19.18
CA ALA A 36 40.35 43.33 -19.61
C ALA A 36 41.36 43.25 -20.78
N HIS A 37 42.11 42.16 -20.85
CA HIS A 37 42.68 41.58 -22.07
C HIS A 37 42.70 40.04 -21.91
N PRO A 38 42.75 39.27 -23.01
CA PRO A 38 42.15 37.93 -23.04
C PRO A 38 43.00 36.84 -22.39
N TRP A 39 42.33 35.85 -21.81
CA TRP A 39 42.93 34.54 -21.57
C TRP A 39 43.10 33.78 -22.90
N PRO A 40 44.18 33.01 -23.08
CA PRO A 40 44.51 32.38 -24.35
C PRO A 40 43.60 31.18 -24.66
N ALA A 41 43.29 30.99 -25.95
CA ALA A 41 42.49 29.87 -26.47
C ALA A 41 43.18 28.48 -26.36
N ALA A 42 44.24 28.35 -25.55
CA ALA A 42 44.93 27.09 -25.29
C ALA A 42 44.24 26.24 -24.22
N LEU A 43 43.57 26.86 -23.23
CA LEU A 43 42.92 26.12 -22.14
C LEU A 43 41.66 25.37 -22.63
N THR A 44 40.90 25.95 -23.54
CA THR A 44 39.70 25.33 -24.13
C THR A 44 40.05 24.13 -25.01
N ALA A 45 41.18 24.16 -25.72
CA ALA A 45 41.66 23.00 -26.49
C ALA A 45 42.06 21.83 -25.58
N ALA A 46 42.76 22.10 -24.46
CA ALA A 46 43.16 21.07 -23.50
C ALA A 46 41.96 20.42 -22.79
N LEU A 47 40.98 21.23 -22.35
CA LEU A 47 39.76 20.72 -21.72
C LEU A 47 38.85 19.96 -22.70
N ALA A 48 38.78 20.38 -23.97
CA ALA A 48 38.07 19.61 -25.00
C ALA A 48 38.73 18.24 -25.27
N LEU A 49 40.06 18.17 -25.29
CA LEU A 49 40.77 16.89 -25.45
C LEU A 49 40.57 15.97 -24.23
N LEU A 50 40.57 16.51 -23.01
CA LEU A 50 40.30 15.75 -21.80
C LEU A 50 38.84 15.25 -21.72
N ALA A 51 37.87 16.05 -22.17
CA ALA A 51 36.48 15.60 -22.31
C ALA A 51 36.31 14.50 -23.36
N LEU A 52 37.03 14.59 -24.49
CA LEU A 52 37.02 13.55 -25.53
C LEU A 52 37.73 12.26 -25.11
N LEU A 53 38.79 12.33 -24.29
CA LEU A 53 39.39 11.13 -23.70
C LEU A 53 38.53 10.53 -22.58
N ALA A 54 37.85 11.35 -21.77
CA ALA A 54 36.91 10.85 -20.76
C ALA A 54 35.72 10.12 -21.42
N ALA A 55 35.19 10.65 -22.52
CA ALA A 55 34.17 9.99 -23.34
C ALA A 55 34.66 8.68 -24.01
N ALA A 56 35.98 8.49 -24.14
CA ALA A 56 36.60 7.25 -24.64
C ALA A 56 37.09 6.31 -23.51
N LEU A 57 36.90 6.69 -22.25
CA LEU A 57 37.26 5.90 -21.06
C LEU A 57 36.06 5.60 -20.14
N GLY A 58 34.85 6.03 -20.52
CA GLY A 58 33.64 5.40 -20.02
C GLY A 58 33.66 3.92 -20.38
N SER A 59 33.30 3.05 -19.46
CA SER A 59 33.06 1.64 -19.77
C SER A 59 32.04 1.58 -20.91
N SER A 60 32.44 0.98 -22.03
CA SER A 60 31.47 0.64 -23.06
C SER A 60 30.39 -0.21 -22.38
N PRO A 61 29.08 0.03 -22.62
CA PRO A 61 28.09 -0.95 -22.23
C PRO A 61 28.53 -2.30 -22.84
N PRO A 62 28.38 -3.43 -22.12
CA PRO A 62 28.71 -4.73 -22.70
C PRO A 62 28.00 -4.80 -24.05
N ALA A 63 28.77 -5.05 -25.11
CA ALA A 63 28.21 -5.04 -26.46
C ALA A 63 27.06 -6.04 -26.47
N ALA A 64 25.84 -5.55 -26.71
CA ALA A 64 24.68 -6.41 -26.81
C ALA A 64 25.02 -7.47 -27.85
N ALA A 65 24.97 -8.75 -27.45
CA ALA A 65 25.31 -9.86 -28.33
C ALA A 65 24.49 -9.69 -29.61
N ALA A 66 25.15 -9.76 -30.77
CA ALA A 66 24.44 -9.60 -32.02
C ALA A 66 23.36 -10.70 -32.10
N ALA A 67 22.17 -10.36 -32.57
CA ALA A 67 21.08 -11.34 -32.66
C ALA A 67 21.38 -12.49 -33.66
N ASP A 68 22.50 -12.41 -34.38
CA ASP A 68 23.07 -13.48 -35.22
C ASP A 68 23.94 -14.50 -34.46
N ASP A 69 24.38 -14.20 -33.23
CA ASP A 69 25.29 -15.04 -32.42
C ASP A 69 24.53 -15.96 -31.43
N PRO A 70 24.90 -17.26 -31.34
CA PRO A 70 24.28 -18.19 -30.40
C PRO A 70 24.62 -17.84 -28.94
N PRO A 71 23.67 -17.98 -27.99
CA PRO A 71 23.97 -17.92 -26.56
C PRO A 71 24.88 -19.08 -26.13
N ALA A 72 25.81 -18.80 -25.21
CA ALA A 72 26.69 -19.82 -24.63
C ALA A 72 25.99 -20.60 -23.51
N VAL A 73 26.08 -21.94 -23.55
CA VAL A 73 25.54 -22.82 -22.50
C VAL A 73 26.37 -22.68 -21.22
N HIS A 74 25.70 -22.27 -20.15
CA HIS A 74 26.31 -21.97 -18.86
C HIS A 74 25.56 -22.67 -17.72
N GLY A 75 26.26 -23.51 -16.97
CA GLY A 75 25.65 -24.38 -15.96
C GLY A 75 26.48 -25.62 -15.67
N LEU A 76 25.86 -26.60 -15.01
CA LEU A 76 26.44 -27.85 -14.55
C LEU A 76 25.53 -29.04 -14.89
N LYS A 77 26.11 -30.24 -14.90
CA LYS A 77 25.37 -31.51 -14.91
C LYS A 77 24.93 -31.82 -13.48
N GLY A 78 23.63 -31.73 -13.21
CA GLY A 78 23.00 -32.19 -11.98
C GLY A 78 22.61 -33.66 -12.08
N GLU A 79 23.09 -34.48 -11.17
CA GLU A 79 22.70 -35.88 -10.98
C GLU A 79 21.85 -35.99 -9.70
N TYR A 80 20.71 -36.67 -9.76
CA TYR A 80 19.70 -36.70 -8.69
C TYR A 80 19.45 -38.13 -8.20
N TRP A 81 19.61 -38.37 -6.90
CA TRP A 81 19.42 -39.65 -6.24
C TRP A 81 18.36 -39.60 -5.15
N THR A 82 17.77 -40.77 -4.89
CA THR A 82 17.12 -41.07 -3.61
C THR A 82 18.12 -41.79 -2.69
N GLN A 83 18.17 -41.38 -1.41
CA GLN A 83 18.96 -42.07 -0.39
C GLN A 83 18.46 -43.52 -0.16
N THR A 84 19.35 -44.40 0.33
CA THR A 84 19.02 -45.82 0.58
C THR A 84 18.07 -46.03 1.76
N ALA A 85 18.08 -45.12 2.74
CA ALA A 85 17.18 -45.06 3.88
C ALA A 85 17.14 -43.62 4.45
N PRO A 86 16.15 -43.27 5.30
CA PRO A 86 16.21 -42.07 6.13
C PRO A 86 17.50 -42.05 6.97
N GLY A 87 18.16 -40.90 7.09
CA GLY A 87 19.43 -40.76 7.81
C GLY A 87 20.63 -41.49 7.18
N ALA A 88 20.55 -41.90 5.91
CA ALA A 88 21.66 -42.55 5.20
C ALA A 88 22.64 -41.54 4.59
N HIS A 89 22.14 -40.36 4.18
CA HIS A 89 22.91 -39.25 3.61
C HIS A 89 23.82 -39.70 2.45
N ASP A 90 23.29 -40.58 1.58
CA ASP A 90 24.05 -41.30 0.56
C ASP A 90 23.50 -41.13 -0.87
N PHE A 91 24.25 -41.63 -1.84
CA PHE A 91 23.90 -41.60 -3.27
C PHE A 91 23.32 -42.96 -3.70
N GLY A 92 22.16 -43.32 -3.13
CA GLY A 92 21.54 -44.64 -3.29
C GLY A 92 21.15 -45.02 -4.72
N THR A 93 19.98 -44.56 -5.18
CA THR A 93 19.46 -44.85 -6.53
C THR A 93 19.40 -43.58 -7.35
N LEU A 94 20.15 -43.52 -8.46
CA LEU A 94 20.07 -42.42 -9.43
C LEU A 94 18.71 -42.47 -10.12
N GLN A 95 17.97 -41.37 -10.09
CA GLN A 95 16.66 -41.23 -10.70
C GLN A 95 16.75 -40.42 -12.00
N ALA A 96 17.45 -39.29 -11.98
CA ALA A 96 17.61 -38.40 -13.13
C ALA A 96 19.03 -37.85 -13.29
N THR A 97 19.31 -37.38 -14.50
CA THR A 97 20.46 -36.53 -14.84
C THR A 97 19.93 -35.38 -15.68
N ALA A 98 20.27 -34.16 -15.30
CA ALA A 98 19.68 -32.94 -15.84
C ALA A 98 20.69 -31.78 -15.91
N PHE A 99 20.27 -30.70 -16.54
CA PHE A 99 20.97 -29.42 -16.57
C PHE A 99 20.54 -28.54 -15.39
N ASP A 100 21.50 -27.86 -14.76
CA ASP A 100 21.26 -26.80 -13.78
C ASP A 100 22.12 -25.55 -14.11
N PRO A 101 21.52 -24.36 -14.28
CA PRO A 101 22.26 -23.16 -14.70
C PRO A 101 23.02 -22.47 -13.55
N ALA A 102 22.80 -22.86 -12.30
CA ALA A 102 23.30 -22.19 -11.10
C ALA A 102 23.50 -23.16 -9.93
N LEU A 103 23.98 -22.62 -8.80
CA LEU A 103 24.12 -23.29 -7.50
C LEU A 103 23.63 -22.38 -6.35
N ASP A 104 22.69 -21.47 -6.65
CA ASP A 104 22.08 -20.57 -5.67
C ASP A 104 20.55 -20.72 -5.82
N PHE A 105 19.94 -21.39 -4.84
CA PHE A 105 18.56 -21.85 -4.84
C PHE A 105 17.91 -21.49 -3.50
N ASP A 106 16.91 -20.61 -3.51
CA ASP A 106 16.11 -20.27 -2.33
C ASP A 106 15.13 -21.41 -1.94
N ASP A 107 14.81 -22.28 -2.89
CA ASP A 107 13.98 -23.48 -2.75
C ASP A 107 14.48 -24.56 -3.73
N LEU A 108 14.66 -25.79 -3.25
CA LEU A 108 15.02 -26.97 -4.04
C LEU A 108 13.88 -28.01 -4.16
N GLU A 109 12.80 -27.90 -3.39
CA GLU A 109 11.75 -28.92 -3.30
C GLU A 109 11.15 -29.28 -4.66
N PRO A 110 10.78 -28.32 -5.54
CA PRO A 110 10.25 -28.63 -6.86
C PRO A 110 11.22 -29.43 -7.73
N ARG A 111 12.54 -29.19 -7.61
CA ARG A 111 13.57 -29.92 -8.36
C ARG A 111 13.81 -31.31 -7.79
N LEU A 112 13.81 -31.45 -6.47
CA LEU A 112 13.95 -32.75 -5.80
C LEU A 112 12.71 -33.63 -6.07
N SER A 113 11.50 -33.11 -5.86
CA SER A 113 10.26 -33.84 -6.11
C SER A 113 10.10 -34.28 -7.56
N GLU A 114 10.48 -33.46 -8.55
CA GLU A 114 10.44 -33.87 -9.97
C GLU A 114 11.57 -34.86 -10.33
N ARG A 115 12.83 -34.54 -9.99
CA ARG A 115 14.01 -35.24 -10.53
C ARG A 115 14.48 -36.42 -9.67
N ALA A 116 14.17 -36.42 -8.38
CA ALA A 116 14.40 -37.54 -7.45
C ALA A 116 13.09 -38.27 -7.05
N GLY A 117 11.92 -37.76 -7.44
CA GLY A 117 10.62 -38.35 -7.11
C GLY A 117 10.18 -38.16 -5.65
N ARG A 118 10.83 -37.22 -4.92
CA ARG A 118 10.56 -36.82 -3.53
C ARG A 118 11.38 -35.57 -3.17
N SER A 119 10.90 -34.74 -2.24
CA SER A 119 11.71 -33.70 -1.59
C SER A 119 12.66 -34.34 -0.55
N ASP A 120 12.10 -34.92 0.51
CA ASP A 120 12.84 -35.54 1.62
C ASP A 120 13.72 -36.72 1.20
N HIS A 121 14.79 -37.02 1.94
CA HIS A 121 15.66 -38.18 1.75
C HIS A 121 16.22 -38.29 0.31
N ALA A 122 16.56 -37.16 -0.29
CA ALA A 122 17.17 -37.03 -1.61
C ALA A 122 18.67 -36.66 -1.49
N SER A 123 19.42 -36.82 -2.58
CA SER A 123 20.82 -36.40 -2.67
C SER A 123 21.13 -35.90 -4.08
N VAL A 124 21.91 -34.82 -4.21
CA VAL A 124 22.25 -34.22 -5.52
C VAL A 124 23.76 -34.07 -5.65
N ARG A 125 24.27 -34.27 -6.87
CA ARG A 125 25.66 -33.95 -7.24
C ARG A 125 25.65 -33.09 -8.49
N TRP A 126 26.25 -31.91 -8.41
CA TRP A 126 26.56 -31.10 -9.59
C TRP A 126 28.01 -31.30 -10.00
N THR A 127 28.25 -31.44 -11.31
CA THR A 127 29.58 -31.59 -11.91
C THR A 127 29.75 -30.70 -13.13
N GLY A 128 30.96 -30.18 -13.32
CA GLY A 128 31.31 -29.34 -14.47
C GLY A 128 32.65 -28.65 -14.28
N ARG A 129 32.82 -27.49 -14.89
CA ARG A 129 34.01 -26.64 -14.74
C ARG A 129 33.66 -25.28 -14.12
N LEU A 130 34.59 -24.75 -13.32
CA LEU A 130 34.61 -23.37 -12.84
C LEU A 130 35.74 -22.60 -13.53
N THR A 131 35.43 -21.44 -14.11
CA THR A 131 36.37 -20.54 -14.78
C THR A 131 36.20 -19.11 -14.25
N PRO A 132 37.11 -18.59 -13.40
CA PRO A 132 36.97 -17.26 -12.81
C PRO A 132 37.37 -16.14 -13.78
N ASP A 133 36.86 -14.94 -13.53
CA ASP A 133 37.25 -13.68 -14.20
C ASP A 133 38.54 -13.07 -13.59
N ARG A 134 38.87 -13.41 -12.34
CA ARG A 134 40.00 -12.87 -11.58
C ARG A 134 41.05 -13.92 -11.24
N THR A 135 42.26 -13.45 -10.94
CA THR A 135 43.39 -14.26 -10.46
C THR A 135 43.67 -13.95 -9.00
N GLY A 136 43.85 -14.98 -8.17
CA GLY A 136 44.19 -14.90 -6.76
C GLY A 136 43.30 -15.80 -5.88
N ALA A 137 43.48 -15.67 -4.57
CA ALA A 137 42.63 -16.22 -3.52
C ALA A 137 41.13 -15.90 -3.71
N HIS A 138 40.33 -16.91 -4.02
CA HIS A 138 38.86 -16.89 -3.92
C HIS A 138 38.44 -17.67 -2.67
N THR A 139 37.57 -17.10 -1.85
CA THR A 139 36.99 -17.81 -0.69
C THR A 139 35.59 -18.30 -1.06
N PHE A 140 35.28 -19.57 -0.81
CA PHE A 140 33.92 -20.11 -1.02
C PHE A 140 33.12 -20.04 0.28
N HIS A 141 31.81 -19.83 0.14
CA HIS A 141 30.85 -19.79 1.23
C HIS A 141 29.65 -20.64 0.80
N VAL A 142 29.19 -21.57 1.64
CA VAL A 142 27.97 -22.34 1.38
C VAL A 142 27.09 -22.28 2.61
N THR A 143 25.84 -21.89 2.38
CA THR A 143 24.71 -22.14 3.28
C THR A 143 23.80 -23.13 2.56
N GLY A 144 23.08 -23.96 3.31
CA GLY A 144 22.02 -24.81 2.77
C GLY A 144 21.10 -25.27 3.89
N ASP A 145 19.99 -25.88 3.52
CA ASP A 145 19.40 -26.90 4.39
C ASP A 145 20.30 -28.15 4.35
N ASN A 146 20.37 -28.87 5.46
CA ASN A 146 21.13 -30.11 5.59
C ASN A 146 22.59 -30.05 5.04
N GLY A 147 23.14 -31.18 4.58
CA GLY A 147 24.59 -31.36 4.42
C GLY A 147 25.12 -31.18 3.00
N PHE A 148 26.25 -30.50 2.87
CA PHE A 148 26.86 -30.12 1.59
C PHE A 148 28.39 -30.21 1.57
N ARG A 149 28.97 -30.40 0.38
CA ARG A 149 30.43 -30.50 0.15
C ARG A 149 30.84 -29.90 -1.20
N VAL A 150 32.01 -29.25 -1.25
CA VAL A 150 32.53 -28.58 -2.45
C VAL A 150 33.95 -29.01 -2.75
N TRP A 151 34.22 -29.36 -4.01
CA TRP A 151 35.55 -29.63 -4.55
C TRP A 151 35.88 -28.70 -5.71
N VAL A 152 37.10 -28.15 -5.71
CA VAL A 152 37.63 -27.27 -6.77
C VAL A 152 38.99 -27.77 -7.21
N GLY A 153 39.18 -28.00 -8.52
CA GLY A 153 40.39 -28.61 -9.08
C GLY A 153 40.64 -30.06 -8.62
N GLY A 154 39.64 -30.71 -8.01
CA GLY A 154 39.74 -32.02 -7.38
C GLY A 154 40.06 -32.00 -5.88
N GLU A 155 40.42 -30.85 -5.30
CA GLU A 155 40.66 -30.69 -3.86
C GLU A 155 39.35 -30.36 -3.13
N LEU A 156 39.12 -30.97 -1.97
CA LEU A 156 37.94 -30.76 -1.11
C LEU A 156 38.14 -29.46 -0.31
N VAL A 157 37.31 -28.45 -0.54
CA VAL A 157 37.47 -27.09 0.03
C VAL A 157 36.42 -26.74 1.09
N ILE A 158 35.27 -27.41 1.07
CA ILE A 158 34.22 -27.37 2.11
C ILE A 158 33.73 -28.79 2.35
N ASP A 159 33.72 -29.23 3.61
CA ASP A 159 33.18 -30.54 4.03
C ASP A 159 32.21 -30.38 5.22
N HIS A 160 30.91 -30.33 4.95
CA HIS A 160 29.83 -30.15 5.94
C HIS A 160 28.73 -31.19 5.72
N TRP A 161 29.09 -32.48 5.83
CA TRP A 161 28.15 -33.59 5.62
C TRP A 161 27.41 -33.96 6.91
N VAL A 162 26.56 -33.05 7.40
CA VAL A 162 25.73 -33.21 8.61
C VAL A 162 24.33 -32.66 8.40
N ALA A 163 23.33 -33.26 9.06
CA ALA A 163 21.95 -32.77 9.07
C ALA A 163 21.81 -31.58 10.04
N ASP A 164 22.16 -30.39 9.59
CA ASP A 164 21.74 -29.12 10.18
C ASP A 164 21.62 -28.01 9.13
N TRP A 165 20.75 -27.04 9.39
CA TRP A 165 20.26 -26.06 8.40
C TRP A 165 20.79 -24.64 8.64
N ASP A 166 20.80 -23.84 7.57
CA ASP A 166 21.07 -22.40 7.50
C ASP A 166 22.43 -21.93 8.07
N LYS A 167 23.43 -22.82 8.14
CA LYS A 167 24.78 -22.48 8.59
C LYS A 167 25.70 -22.16 7.42
N GLU A 168 26.18 -20.92 7.35
CA GLU A 168 27.23 -20.54 6.40
C GLU A 168 28.59 -21.14 6.80
N ILE A 169 29.08 -22.09 6.00
CA ILE A 169 30.43 -22.65 6.09
C ILE A 169 31.32 -21.95 5.07
N THR A 170 32.51 -21.53 5.49
CA THR A 170 33.45 -20.78 4.67
C THR A 170 34.74 -21.58 4.47
N SER A 171 35.26 -21.63 3.24
CA SER A 171 36.51 -22.33 2.90
C SER A 171 37.75 -21.53 3.35
N GLU A 172 38.89 -22.23 3.44
CA GLU A 172 40.18 -21.54 3.29
C GLU A 172 40.30 -20.96 1.85
N PRO A 173 41.07 -19.89 1.61
CA PRO A 173 41.12 -19.25 0.29
C PRO A 173 41.82 -20.12 -0.75
N VAL A 174 41.20 -20.26 -1.93
CA VAL A 174 41.65 -21.10 -3.05
C VAL A 174 42.30 -20.23 -4.12
N GLU A 175 43.56 -20.51 -4.47
CA GLU A 175 44.30 -19.75 -5.49
C GLU A 175 43.88 -20.14 -6.91
N LEU A 176 43.00 -19.34 -7.52
CA LEU A 176 42.51 -19.55 -8.88
C LEU A 176 43.13 -18.55 -9.88
N THR A 177 43.12 -18.90 -11.17
CA THR A 177 43.68 -18.09 -12.27
C THR A 177 42.58 -17.69 -13.25
N ALA A 178 42.49 -16.40 -13.58
CA ALA A 178 41.53 -15.86 -14.53
C ALA A 178 41.56 -16.61 -15.88
N GLY A 179 40.39 -16.98 -16.40
CA GLY A 179 40.25 -17.66 -17.68
C GLY A 179 40.76 -19.11 -17.72
N ARG A 180 41.19 -19.69 -16.58
CA ARG A 180 41.52 -21.12 -16.47
C ARG A 180 40.32 -21.89 -15.92
N ALA A 181 39.91 -22.93 -16.63
CA ALA A 181 38.95 -23.90 -16.12
C ALA A 181 39.56 -24.83 -15.06
N TYR A 182 38.78 -25.10 -14.01
CA TYR A 182 39.04 -26.05 -12.93
C TYR A 182 37.86 -27.01 -12.84
N ASP A 183 38.08 -28.29 -12.51
CA ASP A 183 36.97 -29.20 -12.19
C ASP A 183 36.20 -28.69 -10.96
N LEU A 184 34.87 -28.60 -11.08
CA LEU A 184 33.97 -28.28 -9.99
C LEU A 184 33.07 -29.48 -9.71
N LYS A 185 32.97 -29.85 -8.43
CA LYS A 185 31.93 -30.77 -7.95
C LYS A 185 31.31 -30.21 -6.68
N VAL A 186 29.98 -30.19 -6.63
CA VAL A 186 29.21 -29.91 -5.40
C VAL A 186 28.33 -31.12 -5.11
N GLU A 187 28.21 -31.47 -3.83
CA GLU A 187 27.31 -32.53 -3.35
C GLU A 187 26.41 -31.96 -2.25
N TYR A 188 25.16 -32.41 -2.21
CA TYR A 188 24.10 -32.02 -1.28
C TYR A 188 23.29 -33.26 -0.89
N PHE A 189 22.69 -33.27 0.31
CA PHE A 189 21.61 -34.18 0.66
C PHE A 189 20.50 -33.43 1.41
N GLU A 190 19.27 -33.94 1.26
CA GLU A 190 18.13 -33.52 2.06
C GLU A 190 17.74 -34.63 3.04
N GLU A 191 17.49 -34.32 4.31
CA GLU A 191 16.92 -35.29 5.25
C GLU A 191 15.39 -35.14 5.33
N ASP A 192 14.87 -34.17 6.08
CA ASP A 192 13.44 -33.91 6.19
C ASP A 192 13.11 -32.43 6.45
N GLY A 193 12.19 -31.85 5.67
CA GLY A 193 11.69 -30.48 5.89
C GLY A 193 11.65 -29.60 4.64
N GLY A 194 12.30 -28.43 4.71
CA GLY A 194 12.52 -27.57 3.54
C GLY A 194 13.70 -28.08 2.72
N SER A 195 14.13 -27.30 1.71
CA SER A 195 15.43 -27.53 1.07
C SER A 195 15.93 -26.24 0.40
N ASN A 196 17.15 -25.81 0.72
CA ASN A 196 17.80 -24.63 0.12
C ASN A 196 19.30 -24.88 -0.09
N LEU A 197 19.93 -24.21 -1.07
CA LEU A 197 21.37 -24.30 -1.26
C LEU A 197 21.96 -23.06 -1.91
N HIS A 198 22.93 -22.45 -1.24
CA HIS A 198 23.52 -21.17 -1.59
C HIS A 198 25.05 -21.26 -1.74
N VAL A 199 25.55 -21.70 -2.91
CA VAL A 199 26.99 -21.75 -3.19
C VAL A 199 27.48 -20.41 -3.71
N ARG A 200 28.18 -19.69 -2.83
CA ARG A 200 28.65 -18.31 -3.02
C ARG A 200 30.18 -18.26 -2.91
N TRP A 201 30.77 -17.16 -3.38
CA TRP A 201 32.21 -16.91 -3.26
C TRP A 201 32.52 -15.42 -3.04
N THR A 202 33.67 -15.14 -2.45
CA THR A 202 34.29 -13.80 -2.43
C THR A 202 35.53 -13.85 -3.35
N PRO A 203 35.48 -13.26 -4.55
CA PRO A 203 36.62 -13.23 -5.46
C PRO A 203 37.66 -12.15 -5.06
N PRO A 204 38.90 -12.21 -5.58
CA PRO A 204 39.97 -11.25 -5.28
C PRO A 204 39.52 -9.78 -5.43
N GLY A 205 39.48 -9.05 -4.32
CA GLY A 205 39.04 -7.65 -4.30
C GLY A 205 37.59 -7.44 -4.75
N GLY A 206 36.71 -8.41 -4.52
CA GLY A 206 35.26 -8.31 -4.67
C GLY A 206 34.53 -8.49 -3.35
N GLU A 207 33.21 -8.61 -3.44
CA GLU A 207 32.30 -8.88 -2.31
C GLU A 207 31.70 -10.28 -2.43
N LYS A 208 31.12 -10.82 -1.35
CA LYS A 208 30.49 -12.15 -1.36
C LYS A 208 29.28 -12.15 -2.29
N THR A 209 29.27 -13.04 -3.26
CA THR A 209 28.24 -13.13 -4.30
C THR A 209 28.03 -14.59 -4.74
N ALA A 210 26.90 -14.91 -5.38
CA ALA A 210 26.69 -16.20 -6.03
C ALA A 210 27.79 -16.50 -7.06
N ILE A 211 28.16 -17.77 -7.27
CA ILE A 211 29.06 -18.11 -8.38
C ILE A 211 28.31 -17.75 -9.69
N PRO A 212 28.82 -16.81 -10.52
CA PRO A 212 28.07 -16.38 -11.70
C PRO A 212 27.89 -17.53 -12.70
N ARG A 213 26.70 -17.65 -13.31
CA ARG A 213 26.43 -18.70 -14.32
C ARG A 213 27.50 -18.72 -15.43
N THR A 214 28.00 -17.55 -15.83
CA THR A 214 29.05 -17.37 -16.84
C THR A 214 30.42 -17.94 -16.45
N ALA A 215 30.66 -18.22 -15.17
CA ALA A 215 31.84 -18.92 -14.68
C ALA A 215 31.69 -20.45 -14.72
N LEU A 216 30.47 -20.97 -14.96
CA LEU A 216 30.16 -22.40 -14.99
C LEU A 216 30.07 -22.91 -16.44
N THR A 217 30.66 -24.07 -16.71
CA THR A 217 30.44 -24.81 -17.97
C THR A 217 30.26 -26.30 -17.71
N LEU A 218 29.57 -26.98 -18.64
CA LEU A 218 29.28 -28.40 -18.54
C LEU A 218 30.54 -29.29 -18.52
N PRO A 219 30.47 -30.49 -17.92
CA PRO A 219 31.56 -31.46 -17.96
C PRO A 219 31.68 -32.13 -19.33
N ASP A 220 32.88 -32.59 -19.67
CA ASP A 220 33.16 -33.25 -20.95
C ASP A 220 32.25 -34.48 -21.14
N GLY A 221 31.50 -34.51 -22.26
CA GLY A 221 30.58 -35.61 -22.59
C GLY A 221 29.18 -35.50 -22.00
N PHE A 222 28.79 -34.34 -21.46
CA PHE A 222 27.39 -33.99 -21.20
C PHE A 222 26.96 -32.83 -22.10
N GLU A 223 26.04 -33.10 -23.01
CA GLU A 223 25.50 -32.14 -23.99
C GLU A 223 24.14 -31.62 -23.51
N TYR A 224 23.80 -30.38 -23.88
CA TYR A 224 22.52 -29.74 -23.56
C TYR A 224 22.07 -28.87 -24.73
N ASP A 225 20.81 -29.05 -25.10
CA ASP A 225 20.14 -28.56 -26.30
C ASP A 225 18.93 -27.66 -25.99
N GLY A 226 18.62 -27.46 -24.70
CA GLY A 226 17.57 -26.55 -24.23
C GLY A 226 18.00 -25.07 -24.19
N PRO A 227 17.17 -24.19 -23.60
CA PRO A 227 17.46 -22.77 -23.51
C PRO A 227 18.72 -22.50 -22.67
N ALA A 228 19.69 -21.80 -23.26
CA ALA A 228 20.87 -21.27 -22.57
C ALA A 228 20.57 -19.93 -21.89
N GLU A 229 19.59 -19.18 -22.39
CA GLU A 229 19.05 -17.97 -21.74
C GLU A 229 17.52 -18.02 -21.70
N THR A 230 16.93 -17.47 -20.64
CA THR A 230 15.49 -17.40 -20.41
C THR A 230 15.19 -16.06 -19.77
N HIS A 231 14.24 -15.29 -20.32
CA HIS A 231 13.89 -13.95 -19.84
C HIS A 231 12.40 -13.66 -19.99
N VAL A 232 11.76 -13.09 -18.96
CA VAL A 232 10.53 -12.33 -19.20
C VAL A 232 10.93 -10.97 -19.78
N LEU A 233 10.45 -10.64 -20.97
CA LEU A 233 10.77 -9.37 -21.63
C LEU A 233 10.06 -8.18 -20.97
N ALA A 234 10.60 -6.96 -21.16
CA ALA A 234 10.14 -5.74 -20.49
C ALA A 234 8.64 -5.40 -20.68
N SER A 235 7.99 -5.96 -21.72
CA SER A 235 6.55 -5.83 -21.94
C SER A 235 5.67 -6.61 -20.95
N GLY A 236 6.26 -7.51 -20.15
CA GLY A 236 5.56 -8.46 -19.29
C GLY A 236 4.78 -9.55 -20.02
N ARG A 237 4.69 -9.51 -21.36
CA ARG A 237 3.77 -10.33 -22.17
C ARG A 237 4.46 -11.35 -23.07
N THR A 238 5.76 -11.52 -22.92
CA THR A 238 6.54 -12.47 -23.71
C THR A 238 7.67 -13.03 -22.87
N LEU A 239 7.69 -14.35 -22.76
CA LEU A 239 8.81 -15.13 -22.30
C LEU A 239 9.69 -15.44 -23.52
N GLN A 240 10.98 -15.12 -23.46
CA GLN A 240 11.97 -15.43 -24.48
C GLN A 240 12.88 -16.54 -23.97
N LEU A 241 13.03 -17.59 -24.78
CA LEU A 241 13.98 -18.69 -24.57
C LEU A 241 15.01 -18.64 -25.71
N ARG A 242 16.31 -18.49 -25.41
CA ARG A 242 17.37 -18.48 -26.44
C ARG A 242 18.19 -19.77 -26.35
N PHE A 243 18.31 -20.47 -27.46
CA PHE A 243 18.91 -21.80 -27.59
C PHE A 243 20.29 -21.72 -28.25
N PRO A 244 21.26 -22.61 -27.93
CA PRO A 244 22.58 -22.59 -28.56
C PRO A 244 22.55 -22.93 -30.07
N GLN A 245 21.49 -23.57 -30.55
CA GLN A 245 21.21 -23.91 -31.95
C GLN A 245 20.03 -23.08 -32.51
N ARG A 246 20.01 -22.91 -33.84
CA ARG A 246 18.91 -22.21 -34.53
C ARG A 246 17.66 -23.09 -34.53
N LEU A 247 16.49 -22.49 -34.35
CA LEU A 247 15.23 -23.24 -34.22
C LEU A 247 14.53 -23.50 -35.55
N ALA A 248 13.82 -24.63 -35.63
CA ALA A 248 12.75 -24.82 -36.60
C ALA A 248 11.50 -24.02 -36.19
N GLY A 249 10.55 -23.84 -37.13
CA GLY A 249 9.24 -23.29 -36.80
C GLY A 249 8.49 -24.23 -35.85
N PRO A 250 8.07 -23.78 -34.65
CA PRO A 250 7.51 -24.67 -33.62
C PRO A 250 6.19 -25.32 -34.06
N PRO A 251 5.95 -26.61 -33.75
CA PRO A 251 4.66 -27.25 -33.99
C PRO A 251 3.53 -26.60 -33.19
N ALA A 252 2.29 -26.78 -33.67
CA ALA A 252 1.10 -26.34 -32.95
C ALA A 252 1.02 -26.94 -31.54
N ALA A 253 1.32 -28.24 -31.41
CA ALA A 253 1.25 -28.99 -30.15
C ALA A 253 2.20 -28.48 -29.06
N LEU A 254 3.31 -27.80 -29.40
CA LEU A 254 4.33 -27.39 -28.44
C LEU A 254 3.77 -26.55 -27.26
N ARG A 255 2.68 -25.81 -27.48
CA ARG A 255 2.00 -25.03 -26.44
C ARG A 255 1.45 -25.91 -25.30
N ASP A 256 1.02 -27.13 -25.59
CA ASP A 256 0.40 -28.05 -24.63
C ASP A 256 1.44 -28.92 -23.88
N HIS A 257 2.71 -28.79 -24.26
CA HIS A 257 3.87 -29.49 -23.69
C HIS A 257 4.87 -28.54 -22.99
N LEU A 258 4.49 -27.26 -22.84
CA LEU A 258 5.26 -26.22 -22.16
C LEU A 258 4.53 -25.74 -20.91
N GLU A 259 5.27 -25.58 -19.83
CA GLU A 259 4.82 -24.94 -18.58
C GLU A 259 5.74 -23.75 -18.29
N ALA A 260 5.21 -22.69 -17.67
CA ALA A 260 6.05 -21.66 -17.06
C ALA A 260 5.49 -21.26 -15.69
N VAL A 261 6.36 -21.21 -14.68
CA VAL A 261 6.05 -20.73 -13.33
C VAL A 261 6.80 -19.43 -13.11
N ILE A 262 6.09 -18.32 -12.86
CA ILE A 262 6.70 -16.99 -12.77
C ILE A 262 6.41 -16.37 -11.40
N GLY A 263 7.46 -16.26 -10.58
CA GLY A 263 7.33 -15.84 -9.18
C GLY A 263 6.36 -16.73 -8.37
N GLY A 264 6.34 -18.05 -8.60
CA GLY A 264 5.56 -18.99 -7.79
C GLY A 264 4.06 -19.11 -8.13
N ALA A 265 3.67 -18.94 -9.40
CA ALA A 265 2.39 -19.46 -9.92
C ALA A 265 2.53 -19.83 -11.40
N GLU A 266 1.70 -20.74 -11.92
CA GLU A 266 1.67 -21.16 -13.33
C GLU A 266 1.13 -20.02 -14.23
N TRP A 267 1.75 -19.80 -15.39
CA TRP A 267 1.34 -18.76 -16.35
C TRP A 267 0.61 -19.32 -17.57
N PRO A 268 -0.57 -18.77 -17.93
CA PRO A 268 -1.28 -19.19 -19.14
C PRO A 268 -0.51 -18.81 -20.42
N LEU A 269 0.04 -19.84 -21.08
CA LEU A 269 0.83 -19.70 -22.30
C LEU A 269 -0.04 -19.65 -23.57
N GLY A 270 0.25 -18.67 -24.42
CA GLY A 270 -0.17 -18.62 -25.82
C GLY A 270 0.78 -19.38 -26.75
N GLN A 271 0.46 -19.43 -28.05
CA GLN A 271 1.21 -20.22 -29.03
C GLN A 271 2.67 -19.74 -29.17
N PRO A 272 3.68 -20.60 -28.92
CA PRO A 272 5.08 -20.29 -29.20
C PRO A 272 5.33 -20.00 -30.68
N ARG A 273 6.29 -19.13 -30.95
CA ARG A 273 6.79 -18.80 -32.30
C ARG A 273 8.29 -18.54 -32.25
N THR A 274 9.01 -18.72 -33.35
CA THR A 274 10.36 -18.15 -33.45
C THR A 274 10.30 -16.62 -33.41
N ASP A 275 11.39 -15.98 -32.99
CA ASP A 275 11.60 -14.58 -33.33
C ASP A 275 11.91 -14.43 -34.84
N ALA A 276 11.70 -13.24 -35.37
CA ALA A 276 12.09 -12.83 -36.71
C ALA A 276 13.41 -12.07 -36.73
N GLU A 277 13.83 -11.52 -35.58
CA GLU A 277 15.06 -10.74 -35.43
C GLU A 277 16.21 -11.57 -34.78
N ASP A 278 15.90 -12.70 -34.14
CA ASP A 278 16.86 -13.65 -33.56
C ASP A 278 16.47 -15.11 -33.92
N PRO A 279 17.24 -15.83 -34.76
CA PRO A 279 16.94 -17.20 -35.18
C PRO A 279 17.24 -18.28 -34.11
N TYR A 280 17.77 -17.89 -32.95
CA TYR A 280 18.01 -18.74 -31.78
C TYR A 280 16.91 -18.58 -30.72
N ALA A 281 15.99 -17.62 -30.88
CA ALA A 281 14.97 -17.30 -29.90
C ALA A 281 13.60 -17.94 -30.21
N LEU A 282 13.05 -18.66 -29.22
CA LEU A 282 11.62 -18.96 -29.13
C LEU A 282 10.96 -17.87 -28.28
N LEU A 283 9.92 -17.23 -28.83
CA LEU A 283 9.06 -16.30 -28.12
C LEU A 283 7.75 -17.01 -27.76
N VAL A 284 7.50 -17.15 -26.47
CA VAL A 284 6.27 -17.69 -25.90
C VAL A 284 5.41 -16.51 -25.41
N PRO A 285 4.28 -16.20 -26.07
CA PRO A 285 3.37 -15.16 -25.61
C PRO A 285 2.73 -15.55 -24.29
N LEU A 286 2.68 -14.62 -23.34
CA LEU A 286 1.94 -14.78 -22.09
C LEU A 286 0.57 -14.12 -22.28
N THR A 287 -0.54 -14.82 -22.01
CA THR A 287 -1.87 -14.22 -22.23
C THR A 287 -2.16 -13.11 -21.23
N GLU A 288 -1.61 -13.24 -20.02
CA GLU A 288 -1.65 -12.24 -18.95
C GLU A 288 -0.23 -11.71 -18.63
N PRO A 289 -0.09 -10.42 -18.28
CA PRO A 289 1.20 -9.80 -18.06
C PRO A 289 1.84 -10.22 -16.73
N VAL A 290 3.15 -10.49 -16.75
CA VAL A 290 3.96 -10.50 -15.53
C VAL A 290 4.08 -9.08 -15.01
N VAL A 291 3.76 -8.85 -13.74
CA VAL A 291 3.82 -7.53 -13.11
C VAL A 291 5.21 -7.32 -12.51
N GLY A 292 5.81 -6.16 -12.76
CA GLY A 292 7.06 -5.68 -12.16
C GLY A 292 8.31 -6.52 -12.43
N GLN A 293 9.46 -6.02 -11.99
CA GLN A 293 10.76 -6.70 -12.11
C GLN A 293 11.06 -7.56 -10.88
N GLY A 294 11.92 -8.58 -11.06
CA GLY A 294 12.37 -9.46 -9.98
C GLY A 294 11.63 -10.79 -9.90
N GLY A 295 12.22 -11.73 -9.16
CA GLY A 295 11.86 -13.16 -9.21
C GLY A 295 12.36 -13.85 -10.49
N SER A 296 12.23 -15.18 -10.53
CA SER A 296 12.52 -15.97 -11.72
C SER A 296 11.26 -16.35 -12.51
N ALA A 297 11.48 -16.70 -13.78
CA ALA A 297 10.60 -17.54 -14.58
C ALA A 297 11.28 -18.92 -14.73
N GLU A 298 10.68 -19.94 -14.13
CA GLU A 298 11.00 -21.34 -14.37
C GLU A 298 10.17 -21.84 -15.56
N VAL A 299 10.78 -22.62 -16.46
CA VAL A 299 10.15 -23.02 -17.73
C VAL A 299 10.46 -24.47 -18.01
N ARG A 300 9.42 -25.31 -18.11
CA ARG A 300 9.54 -26.75 -18.38
C ARG A 300 9.08 -27.11 -19.78
N TYR A 301 9.72 -28.10 -20.36
CA TYR A 301 9.33 -28.78 -21.59
C TYR A 301 9.53 -30.29 -21.41
N ASP A 302 8.51 -31.10 -21.73
CA ASP A 302 8.53 -32.55 -21.51
C ASP A 302 9.25 -33.38 -22.60
N GLY A 303 9.60 -32.76 -23.73
CA GLY A 303 10.23 -33.41 -24.88
C GLY A 303 9.27 -33.92 -25.96
N GLU A 304 7.95 -34.01 -25.70
CA GLU A 304 6.99 -34.63 -26.62
C GLU A 304 6.33 -33.64 -27.61
N GLY A 305 6.36 -32.34 -27.32
CA GLY A 305 5.76 -31.28 -28.16
C GLY A 305 6.40 -31.02 -29.54
N GLY A 306 7.44 -31.77 -29.91
CA GLY A 306 8.05 -31.75 -31.25
C GLY A 306 8.92 -30.53 -31.55
N LEU A 307 9.44 -29.84 -30.52
CA LEU A 307 10.44 -28.79 -30.68
C LEU A 307 11.73 -29.35 -31.31
N ALA A 308 12.34 -28.62 -32.25
CA ALA A 308 13.49 -29.07 -33.01
C ALA A 308 14.40 -27.92 -33.46
N GLY A 309 15.67 -28.25 -33.70
CA GLY A 309 16.64 -27.38 -34.40
C GLY A 309 16.32 -27.23 -35.90
N ALA A 310 16.91 -26.22 -36.53
CA ALA A 310 16.73 -25.91 -37.95
C ALA A 310 17.39 -26.95 -38.90
N ASP A 311 18.24 -27.81 -38.37
CA ASP A 311 18.78 -29.04 -38.94
C ASP A 311 17.76 -30.21 -38.93
N GLY A 312 16.78 -30.16 -38.03
CA GLY A 312 15.77 -31.19 -37.80
C GLY A 312 16.09 -32.13 -36.64
N GLU A 313 17.12 -31.85 -35.82
CA GLU A 313 17.37 -32.61 -34.60
C GLU A 313 16.35 -32.21 -33.52
N ALA A 314 15.74 -33.19 -32.86
CA ALA A 314 14.71 -32.95 -31.85
C ALA A 314 15.34 -32.42 -30.56
N ILE A 315 14.75 -31.38 -29.97
CA ILE A 315 15.19 -30.82 -28.69
C ILE A 315 14.59 -31.67 -27.56
N GLY A 316 15.42 -32.08 -26.61
CA GLY A 316 15.04 -32.88 -25.45
C GLY A 316 14.21 -32.12 -24.42
N ALA A 317 13.76 -32.86 -23.40
CA ALA A 317 13.09 -32.29 -22.24
C ALA A 317 14.04 -31.34 -21.49
N PHE A 318 13.55 -30.18 -21.05
CA PHE A 318 14.36 -29.20 -20.34
C PHE A 318 13.60 -28.53 -19.19
N TRP A 319 14.36 -28.07 -18.20
CA TRP A 319 13.93 -27.08 -17.21
C TRP A 319 14.93 -25.93 -17.27
N ALA A 320 14.47 -24.79 -17.77
CA ALA A 320 15.24 -23.55 -17.85
C ALA A 320 14.76 -22.54 -16.80
N SER A 321 15.65 -21.63 -16.39
CA SER A 321 15.41 -20.65 -15.33
C SER A 321 15.94 -19.29 -15.77
N GLY A 322 15.16 -18.23 -15.52
CA GLY A 322 15.43 -16.92 -16.12
C GLY A 322 14.99 -15.73 -15.30
N ASP A 323 15.64 -14.59 -15.49
CA ASP A 323 15.31 -13.34 -14.81
C ASP A 323 14.05 -12.66 -15.40
N ASN A 324 13.17 -12.20 -14.51
CA ASN A 324 12.00 -11.39 -14.88
C ASN A 324 12.37 -9.90 -15.02
N ARG A 325 12.30 -9.38 -16.25
CA ARG A 325 12.62 -7.98 -16.59
C ARG A 325 11.38 -7.11 -16.82
N SER A 326 10.17 -7.56 -16.47
CA SER A 326 8.93 -6.86 -16.83
C SER A 326 8.85 -5.44 -16.22
N GLU A 327 8.58 -4.45 -17.07
CA GLU A 327 8.29 -3.07 -16.67
C GLU A 327 6.77 -2.83 -16.55
N TYR A 328 5.95 -3.88 -16.70
CA TYR A 328 4.49 -3.76 -16.64
C TYR A 328 4.03 -3.52 -15.19
N GLN A 329 3.49 -2.32 -14.94
CA GLN A 329 2.79 -1.98 -13.69
C GLN A 329 1.29 -2.30 -13.78
N LEU A 330 0.66 -2.64 -12.66
CA LEU A 330 -0.81 -2.80 -12.60
C LEU A 330 -1.56 -1.49 -12.83
N SER A 331 -2.82 -1.61 -13.23
CA SER A 331 -3.73 -0.49 -13.49
C SER A 331 -5.18 -0.94 -13.42
N THR A 332 -6.02 -0.25 -12.65
CA THR A 332 -7.47 -0.38 -12.83
C THR A 332 -7.90 0.16 -14.20
N ARG A 333 -9.19 -0.02 -14.52
CA ARG A 333 -9.84 0.61 -15.68
C ARG A 333 -10.01 2.13 -15.53
N TRP A 334 -10.23 2.62 -14.31
CA TRP A 334 -10.52 4.04 -14.05
C TRP A 334 -9.29 4.94 -14.18
N ALA A 335 -8.08 4.39 -14.06
CA ALA A 335 -6.82 5.07 -14.42
C ALA A 335 -6.87 5.74 -15.81
N GLN A 336 -7.55 5.08 -16.76
CA GLN A 336 -7.64 5.49 -18.16
C GLN A 336 -8.74 6.54 -18.40
N GLU A 337 -9.63 6.70 -17.42
CA GLU A 337 -10.69 7.72 -17.41
C GLU A 337 -10.21 9.02 -16.74
N ALA A 338 -9.27 8.94 -15.80
CA ALA A 338 -8.72 10.06 -15.07
C ALA A 338 -7.68 10.87 -15.88
N GLY A 339 -7.59 12.18 -15.64
CA GLY A 339 -6.58 13.01 -16.31
C GLY A 339 -6.63 14.52 -16.01
N PRO A 340 -5.71 15.31 -16.61
CA PRO A 340 -5.57 16.75 -16.33
C PRO A 340 -6.81 17.64 -16.51
N GLY A 341 -7.83 17.18 -17.24
CA GLY A 341 -9.09 17.93 -17.44
C GLY A 341 -10.22 17.52 -16.49
N ASN A 342 -10.08 16.40 -15.78
CA ASN A 342 -11.19 15.68 -15.14
C ASN A 342 -10.74 14.75 -13.98
N ALA A 343 -9.66 15.07 -13.29
CA ALA A 343 -9.27 14.39 -12.05
C ALA A 343 -10.25 14.79 -10.92
N LEU A 344 -11.07 13.82 -10.47
CA LEU A 344 -12.14 13.97 -9.46
C LEU A 344 -12.97 15.26 -9.63
N PRO A 345 -13.80 15.36 -10.70
CA PRO A 345 -14.53 16.58 -11.05
C PRO A 345 -15.80 16.84 -10.22
N GLU A 346 -16.18 15.92 -9.34
CA GLU A 346 -17.35 16.01 -8.46
C GLU A 346 -17.18 17.10 -7.38
N TYR A 347 -18.30 17.55 -6.79
CA TYR A 347 -18.22 18.38 -5.59
C TYR A 347 -17.76 17.53 -4.38
N PRO A 348 -16.72 17.92 -3.63
CA PRO A 348 -16.11 17.01 -2.67
C PRO A 348 -16.90 16.78 -1.38
N ARG A 349 -17.72 17.75 -0.94
CA ARG A 349 -18.46 17.70 0.34
C ARG A 349 -19.98 17.49 0.21
N PRO A 350 -20.50 16.27 -0.05
CA PRO A 350 -21.94 15.99 -0.09
C PRO A 350 -22.78 16.54 1.09
N GLN A 351 -22.21 16.69 2.29
CA GLN A 351 -22.90 17.24 3.46
C GLN A 351 -22.83 18.78 3.63
N LEU A 352 -22.10 19.50 2.77
CA LEU A 352 -22.04 20.97 2.78
C LEU A 352 -21.99 21.55 1.36
N LYS A 353 -22.97 21.19 0.53
CA LYS A 353 -22.99 21.53 -0.90
C LYS A 353 -23.39 22.98 -1.14
N ARG A 354 -22.58 23.70 -1.94
CA ARG A 354 -22.94 24.99 -2.56
C ARG A 354 -22.94 24.89 -4.09
N ASP A 355 -23.84 25.65 -4.73
CA ASP A 355 -23.92 25.72 -6.21
C ASP A 355 -22.73 26.47 -6.84
N GLN A 356 -22.12 27.41 -6.11
CA GLN A 356 -21.00 28.19 -6.60
C GLN A 356 -19.70 27.64 -6.04
N TRP A 357 -18.94 26.93 -6.86
CA TRP A 357 -17.62 26.42 -6.51
C TRP A 357 -16.75 26.29 -7.76
N ARG A 358 -15.46 26.00 -7.60
CA ARG A 358 -14.58 25.64 -8.71
C ARG A 358 -13.45 24.71 -8.26
N ASN A 359 -13.43 23.53 -8.86
CA ASN A 359 -12.36 22.54 -8.75
C ASN A 359 -10.99 23.13 -9.20
N LEU A 360 -9.92 22.79 -8.47
CA LEU A 360 -8.52 23.19 -8.67
C LEU A 360 -7.56 21.97 -8.72
N ASN A 361 -8.08 20.78 -9.04
CA ASN A 361 -7.33 19.62 -9.51
C ASN A 361 -6.74 19.87 -10.92
N GLY A 362 -6.20 18.82 -11.55
CA GLY A 362 -5.52 18.90 -12.85
C GLY A 362 -4.01 19.16 -12.68
N THR A 363 -3.32 19.54 -13.75
CA THR A 363 -1.86 19.73 -13.71
C THR A 363 -1.44 21.01 -12.96
N TRP A 364 -0.58 20.85 -11.95
CA TRP A 364 0.19 21.92 -11.30
C TRP A 364 1.66 21.85 -11.77
N GLN A 365 2.43 22.92 -11.53
CA GLN A 365 3.91 22.84 -11.58
C GLN A 365 4.42 22.23 -10.27
N PHE A 366 5.49 21.45 -10.34
CA PHE A 366 6.07 20.73 -9.21
C PHE A 366 7.61 20.88 -9.16
N ALA A 367 8.17 20.76 -7.97
CA ALA A 367 9.60 20.48 -7.74
C ALA A 367 9.79 19.98 -6.29
N SER A 368 10.90 19.29 -6.04
CA SER A 368 11.44 19.07 -4.70
C SER A 368 11.77 20.39 -3.97
N ALA A 369 11.97 20.32 -2.65
CA ALA A 369 12.25 21.49 -1.82
C ALA A 369 13.33 21.24 -0.76
N GLU A 370 14.11 22.28 -0.46
CA GLU A 370 15.09 22.24 0.65
C GLU A 370 14.47 22.72 1.97
N LYS A 371 14.97 22.19 3.09
CA LYS A 371 14.55 22.60 4.44
C LYS A 371 14.87 24.07 4.71
N GLY A 372 13.84 24.91 4.73
CA GLY A 372 13.97 26.36 4.92
C GLY A 372 14.11 27.18 3.63
N GLN A 373 13.96 26.56 2.46
CA GLN A 373 13.91 27.25 1.17
C GLN A 373 12.79 28.30 1.14
N ALA A 374 13.07 29.47 0.55
CA ALA A 374 12.07 30.52 0.39
C ALA A 374 11.04 30.13 -0.71
N PRO A 375 9.74 30.39 -0.51
CA PRO A 375 8.70 29.94 -1.44
C PRO A 375 8.89 30.48 -2.86
N PRO A 376 8.55 29.69 -3.90
CA PRO A 376 8.70 30.04 -5.31
C PRO A 376 7.61 31.03 -5.78
N VAL A 377 7.54 32.20 -5.15
CA VAL A 377 6.64 33.31 -5.49
C VAL A 377 7.20 34.11 -6.68
N GLY A 378 6.35 34.53 -7.61
CA GLY A 378 6.73 35.33 -8.79
C GLY A 378 6.69 34.55 -10.10
N ARG A 379 6.47 35.24 -11.24
CA ARG A 379 6.32 34.60 -12.56
C ARG A 379 7.63 34.07 -13.15
N ASP A 380 8.73 34.65 -12.68
CA ASP A 380 10.13 34.29 -12.90
C ASP A 380 10.51 33.00 -12.16
N LYS A 381 10.00 32.80 -10.94
CA LYS A 381 10.12 31.55 -10.19
C LYS A 381 9.12 30.51 -10.69
N ARG A 382 9.42 29.87 -11.82
CA ARG A 382 8.74 28.65 -12.25
C ARG A 382 9.27 27.45 -11.48
N LEU A 383 8.47 26.39 -11.45
CA LEU A 383 8.94 25.04 -11.18
C LEU A 383 8.93 24.27 -12.52
N ASP A 384 9.88 23.38 -12.70
CA ASP A 384 10.18 22.79 -14.01
C ASP A 384 9.41 21.50 -14.29
N GLU A 385 9.06 20.76 -13.24
CA GLU A 385 8.26 19.53 -13.33
C GLU A 385 6.75 19.83 -13.28
N LYS A 386 5.95 18.76 -13.37
CA LYS A 386 4.48 18.79 -13.34
C LYS A 386 3.98 17.65 -12.48
N ILE A 387 2.85 17.86 -11.83
CA ILE A 387 2.13 16.83 -11.10
C ILE A 387 0.62 16.95 -11.36
N LEU A 388 -0.07 15.83 -11.48
CA LEU A 388 -1.53 15.77 -11.58
C LEU A 388 -2.13 15.71 -10.17
N VAL A 389 -2.59 16.86 -9.67
CA VAL A 389 -3.34 16.93 -8.42
C VAL A 389 -4.76 16.39 -8.67
N PRO A 390 -5.32 15.54 -7.80
CA PRO A 390 -4.86 15.28 -6.43
C PRO A 390 -4.31 13.85 -6.23
N TYR A 391 -3.40 13.36 -7.07
CA TYR A 391 -2.79 12.03 -6.86
C TYR A 391 -1.43 12.19 -6.14
N PRO A 392 -1.03 11.24 -5.26
CA PRO A 392 0.17 11.37 -4.42
C PRO A 392 1.47 11.40 -5.22
N VAL A 393 2.53 12.02 -4.68
CA VAL A 393 3.81 12.23 -5.40
C VAL A 393 4.41 10.91 -5.88
N GLU A 394 4.35 9.88 -5.05
CA GLU A 394 4.87 8.54 -5.31
C GLU A 394 4.07 7.77 -6.39
N SER A 395 2.85 8.20 -6.72
CA SER A 395 1.96 7.47 -7.61
C SER A 395 2.18 7.72 -9.11
N ARG A 396 1.94 6.69 -9.94
CA ARG A 396 1.98 6.82 -11.42
C ARG A 396 1.00 7.85 -11.95
N LEU A 397 -0.21 7.91 -11.41
CA LEU A 397 -1.25 8.81 -11.91
C LEU A 397 -0.94 10.29 -11.61
N SER A 398 -0.05 10.59 -10.66
CA SER A 398 0.49 11.95 -10.47
C SER A 398 1.50 12.35 -11.55
N GLY A 399 2.22 11.38 -12.10
CA GLY A 399 3.28 11.55 -13.10
C GLY A 399 4.65 11.91 -12.51
N VAL A 400 4.90 11.63 -11.22
CA VAL A 400 6.17 11.94 -10.53
C VAL A 400 6.91 10.69 -10.03
N GLU A 401 6.21 9.64 -9.59
CA GLU A 401 6.74 8.28 -9.33
C GLU A 401 7.99 8.20 -8.44
N ARG A 402 8.06 9.05 -7.39
CA ARG A 402 9.13 9.00 -6.38
C ARG A 402 8.69 9.64 -5.06
N HIS A 403 9.36 9.31 -3.96
CA HIS A 403 9.18 10.00 -2.69
C HIS A 403 9.94 11.34 -2.65
N GLU A 404 9.35 12.34 -1.98
CA GLU A 404 9.93 13.65 -1.72
C GLU A 404 9.58 14.08 -0.28
N GLU A 405 10.55 14.14 0.65
CA GLU A 405 10.30 14.62 2.03
C GLU A 405 9.67 16.03 2.02
N ARG A 406 10.06 16.85 1.04
CA ARG A 406 9.72 18.27 0.95
C ARG A 406 9.54 18.67 -0.50
N MET A 407 8.47 19.42 -0.77
CA MET A 407 8.03 19.71 -2.13
C MET A 407 7.34 21.08 -2.25
N TRP A 408 7.36 21.65 -3.46
CA TRP A 408 6.56 22.80 -3.83
C TRP A 408 5.58 22.47 -4.96
N TYR A 409 4.30 22.76 -4.72
CA TYR A 409 3.27 22.85 -5.74
C TYR A 409 3.05 24.30 -6.15
N LYS A 410 2.84 24.55 -7.44
CA LYS A 410 2.52 25.89 -7.94
C LYS A 410 1.51 25.88 -9.09
N ARG A 411 0.42 26.65 -8.95
CA ARG A 411 -0.54 26.90 -10.05
C ARG A 411 -0.99 28.35 -10.12
N THR A 412 -1.92 28.60 -11.02
CA THR A 412 -2.67 29.86 -11.06
C THR A 412 -4.17 29.58 -11.12
N PHE A 413 -4.97 30.52 -10.62
CA PHE A 413 -6.43 30.48 -10.70
C PHE A 413 -7.00 31.84 -11.07
N THR A 414 -8.31 31.92 -11.31
CA THR A 414 -9.01 33.18 -11.60
C THR A 414 -10.41 33.10 -11.02
N VAL A 415 -10.71 34.04 -10.12
CA VAL A 415 -12.00 34.17 -9.44
C VAL A 415 -13.06 34.61 -10.48
N PRO A 416 -14.16 33.86 -10.67
CA PRO A 416 -15.23 34.27 -11.57
C PRO A 416 -15.86 35.61 -11.15
N LYS A 417 -15.93 36.58 -12.06
CA LYS A 417 -16.46 37.94 -11.78
C LYS A 417 -17.88 37.92 -11.19
N GLY A 418 -18.71 36.94 -11.58
CA GLY A 418 -20.08 36.79 -11.05
C GLY A 418 -20.17 36.41 -9.57
N TRP A 419 -19.06 36.03 -8.93
CA TRP A 419 -19.01 35.66 -7.51
C TRP A 419 -18.95 36.87 -6.55
N LYS A 420 -18.63 38.07 -7.02
CA LYS A 420 -18.61 39.32 -6.22
C LYS A 420 -17.76 39.25 -4.94
N VAL A 421 -16.65 38.53 -5.04
CA VAL A 421 -15.66 38.43 -3.95
C VAL A 421 -15.01 39.79 -3.73
N GLY A 422 -14.92 40.22 -2.47
CA GLY A 422 -14.25 41.47 -2.08
C GLY A 422 -14.98 42.76 -2.47
N GLU A 423 -16.25 42.71 -2.90
CA GLU A 423 -17.07 43.91 -3.23
C GLU A 423 -17.54 44.69 -1.98
N GLY A 424 -16.59 45.06 -1.10
CA GLY A 424 -16.82 45.83 0.13
C GLY A 424 -17.39 45.01 1.30
N PRO A 425 -17.86 45.66 2.39
CA PRO A 425 -18.25 44.99 3.65
C PRO A 425 -19.45 44.02 3.59
N ARG A 426 -20.06 43.86 2.41
CA ARG A 426 -21.12 42.86 2.13
C ARG A 426 -20.85 42.09 0.83
N GLY A 427 -19.63 42.17 0.30
CA GLY A 427 -19.16 41.28 -0.75
C GLY A 427 -18.99 39.86 -0.21
N LYS A 428 -18.86 38.89 -1.13
CA LYS A 428 -18.52 37.52 -0.74
C LYS A 428 -17.06 37.41 -0.30
N ARG A 429 -16.76 36.43 0.53
CA ARG A 429 -15.39 36.00 0.87
C ARG A 429 -15.05 34.77 0.00
N LEU A 430 -13.76 34.53 -0.27
CA LEU A 430 -13.29 33.41 -1.08
C LEU A 430 -12.54 32.43 -0.19
N HIS A 431 -13.13 31.26 -0.01
CA HIS A 431 -12.47 30.12 0.62
C HIS A 431 -11.71 29.33 -0.44
N LEU A 432 -10.50 28.89 -0.07
CA LEU A 432 -9.66 27.95 -0.78
C LEU A 432 -9.49 26.74 0.14
N THR A 433 -9.98 25.59 -0.28
CA THR A 433 -10.08 24.38 0.55
C THR A 433 -9.26 23.25 -0.06
N PHE A 434 -8.61 22.49 0.81
CA PHE A 434 -7.87 21.26 0.50
C PHE A 434 -8.51 20.17 1.37
N ASP A 435 -9.01 19.08 0.77
CA ASP A 435 -9.62 18.00 1.54
C ASP A 435 -8.60 17.23 2.39
N ALA A 436 -7.37 17.03 1.88
CA ALA A 436 -6.26 16.44 2.60
C ALA A 436 -4.93 16.80 1.90
N VAL A 437 -3.85 16.96 2.68
CA VAL A 437 -2.48 17.16 2.19
C VAL A 437 -1.50 16.52 3.17
N ASP A 438 -0.93 15.37 2.82
CA ASP A 438 -0.04 14.65 3.73
C ASP A 438 1.38 15.28 3.71
N TRP A 439 1.94 15.79 4.82
CA TRP A 439 1.39 15.92 6.16
C TRP A 439 1.31 17.36 6.68
N GLN A 440 2.32 18.20 6.39
CA GLN A 440 2.39 19.58 6.87
C GLN A 440 2.44 20.58 5.70
N ALA A 441 1.31 21.24 5.43
CA ALA A 441 1.16 22.20 4.35
C ALA A 441 1.39 23.66 4.78
N THR A 442 1.92 24.50 3.89
CA THR A 442 1.92 25.97 4.00
C THR A 442 1.46 26.59 2.70
N VAL A 443 0.36 27.34 2.74
CA VAL A 443 -0.32 27.88 1.56
C VAL A 443 -0.02 29.37 1.40
N TYR A 444 0.38 29.76 0.19
CA TYR A 444 0.63 31.13 -0.21
C TYR A 444 -0.24 31.53 -1.40
N VAL A 445 -0.94 32.66 -1.29
CA VAL A 445 -1.64 33.29 -2.40
C VAL A 445 -0.94 34.60 -2.73
N ASN A 446 -0.56 34.77 -4.01
CA ASN A 446 0.07 36.00 -4.53
C ASN A 446 1.37 36.46 -3.85
N GLY A 447 1.96 35.64 -2.97
CA GLY A 447 3.14 35.92 -2.14
C GLY A 447 2.86 36.06 -0.65
N GLU A 448 1.59 36.17 -0.25
CA GLU A 448 1.15 36.24 1.14
C GLU A 448 0.82 34.83 1.66
N ARG A 449 1.27 34.50 2.88
CA ARG A 449 0.98 33.21 3.52
C ARG A 449 -0.41 33.25 4.14
N VAL A 450 -1.36 32.55 3.54
CA VAL A 450 -2.78 32.56 3.93
C VAL A 450 -3.15 31.44 4.92
N ALA A 451 -2.42 30.32 4.93
CA ALA A 451 -2.66 29.23 5.88
C ALA A 451 -1.41 28.37 6.13
N THR A 452 -1.46 27.62 7.22
CA THR A 452 -0.59 26.47 7.55
C THR A 452 -1.48 25.36 8.08
N HIS A 453 -1.28 24.13 7.61
CA HIS A 453 -1.95 22.94 8.12
C HIS A 453 -0.94 21.91 8.60
N LYS A 454 -1.39 20.99 9.44
CA LYS A 454 -0.65 19.82 9.87
C LYS A 454 -1.65 18.72 10.23
N GLY A 455 -1.78 17.74 9.34
CA GLY A 455 -2.69 16.62 9.44
C GLY A 455 -2.89 15.98 8.08
N GLY A 456 -2.75 14.66 8.02
CA GLY A 456 -2.61 13.94 6.74
C GLY A 456 -3.94 13.61 6.07
N TYR A 457 -5.01 13.57 6.87
CA TYR A 457 -6.30 12.96 6.53
C TYR A 457 -7.50 13.89 6.74
N ASP A 458 -7.26 15.17 7.10
CA ASP A 458 -8.33 16.10 7.48
C ASP A 458 -8.32 17.40 6.65
N ARG A 459 -9.54 17.90 6.38
CA ARG A 459 -9.77 19.05 5.50
C ARG A 459 -9.55 20.38 6.20
N PHE A 460 -8.73 21.23 5.60
CA PHE A 460 -8.50 22.61 6.03
C PHE A 460 -8.90 23.63 4.96
N THR A 461 -9.21 24.85 5.41
CA THR A 461 -9.66 25.95 4.54
C THR A 461 -8.93 27.24 4.87
N ALA A 462 -8.42 27.90 3.83
CA ALA A 462 -7.86 29.25 3.89
C ALA A 462 -8.90 30.25 3.35
N ASP A 463 -9.17 31.31 4.10
CA ASP A 463 -9.81 32.50 3.54
C ASP A 463 -8.73 33.32 2.83
N VAL A 464 -8.85 33.44 1.51
CA VAL A 464 -7.83 34.08 0.66
C VAL A 464 -8.27 35.46 0.17
N THR A 465 -9.42 35.96 0.62
CA THR A 465 -10.10 37.16 0.10
C THR A 465 -9.19 38.37 0.02
N ASP A 466 -8.50 38.67 1.12
CA ASP A 466 -7.73 39.90 1.29
C ASP A 466 -6.34 39.83 0.61
N ALA A 467 -5.86 38.62 0.29
CA ALA A 467 -4.65 38.37 -0.49
C ALA A 467 -4.86 38.47 -2.02
N LEU A 468 -6.08 38.72 -2.50
CA LEU A 468 -6.41 38.75 -3.93
C LEU A 468 -5.93 40.03 -4.63
N LYS A 469 -5.32 39.87 -5.80
CA LYS A 469 -4.91 40.99 -6.66
C LYS A 469 -6.05 41.37 -7.63
N PRO A 470 -6.52 42.64 -7.66
CA PRO A 470 -7.70 43.04 -8.43
C PRO A 470 -7.66 42.68 -9.92
N GLY A 471 -8.78 42.20 -10.44
CA GLY A 471 -9.03 42.03 -11.88
C GLY A 471 -8.17 40.99 -12.61
N GLY A 472 -7.32 40.23 -11.92
CA GLY A 472 -6.26 39.42 -12.52
C GLY A 472 -6.33 37.91 -12.29
N ARG A 473 -5.35 37.22 -12.90
CA ARG A 473 -4.99 35.83 -12.61
C ARG A 473 -4.15 35.79 -11.34
N GLN A 474 -4.58 34.98 -10.37
CA GLN A 474 -3.97 34.83 -9.04
C GLN A 474 -2.89 33.74 -9.08
N GLU A 475 -1.85 33.88 -8.25
CA GLU A 475 -0.81 32.86 -8.04
C GLU A 475 -1.10 32.07 -6.77
N LEU A 476 -0.98 30.74 -6.83
CA LEU A 476 -1.11 29.82 -5.69
C LEU A 476 0.17 28.97 -5.61
N VAL A 477 0.80 28.98 -4.45
CA VAL A 477 1.97 28.16 -4.11
C VAL A 477 1.67 27.42 -2.80
N VAL A 478 1.96 26.12 -2.75
CA VAL A 478 1.85 25.30 -1.54
C VAL A 478 3.18 24.61 -1.32
N GLY A 479 3.77 24.79 -0.14
CA GLY A 479 4.89 23.98 0.31
C GLY A 479 4.36 22.86 1.20
N VAL A 480 4.85 21.64 1.02
CA VAL A 480 4.49 20.48 1.86
C VAL A 480 5.76 19.86 2.43
N TYR A 481 5.65 19.38 3.67
CA TYR A 481 6.60 18.50 4.33
C TYR A 481 5.86 17.24 4.78
N ASP A 482 6.32 16.09 4.34
CA ASP A 482 5.94 14.80 4.87
C ASP A 482 7.20 14.03 5.27
N PRO A 483 7.38 13.64 6.55
CA PRO A 483 8.45 12.73 6.93
C PRO A 483 8.09 11.26 6.71
N THR A 484 6.83 10.91 6.45
CA THR A 484 6.26 9.56 6.50
C THR A 484 6.77 8.82 7.76
N ASP A 485 7.53 7.73 7.64
CA ASP A 485 8.21 7.03 8.74
C ASP A 485 9.74 7.25 8.73
N GLY A 486 10.18 8.47 8.43
CA GLY A 486 11.57 8.90 8.57
C GLY A 486 12.11 8.65 10.00
N ALA A 487 13.34 8.15 10.07
CA ALA A 487 13.98 7.76 11.35
C ALA A 487 14.25 8.96 12.29
N GLU A 488 14.42 10.16 11.74
CA GLU A 488 14.51 11.41 12.50
C GLU A 488 13.28 12.31 12.28
N GLY A 489 12.86 13.02 13.34
CA GLY A 489 11.81 14.03 13.26
C GLY A 489 10.48 13.61 13.88
N PRO A 490 9.33 14.10 13.38
CA PRO A 490 8.00 13.77 13.89
C PRO A 490 7.66 12.26 13.83
N ASN A 491 6.53 11.88 14.43
CA ASN A 491 5.88 10.59 14.22
C ASN A 491 4.41 10.88 13.84
N PRO A 492 4.10 11.08 12.54
CA PRO A 492 2.74 11.33 12.09
C PRO A 492 1.86 10.07 12.17
N PRO A 493 0.53 10.21 12.18
CA PRO A 493 -0.38 9.14 11.76
C PRO A 493 -0.08 8.77 10.30
N VAL A 494 0.28 7.50 10.04
CA VAL A 494 0.73 7.02 8.72
C VAL A 494 -0.09 5.84 8.19
N GLY A 495 -0.79 5.10 9.06
CA GLY A 495 -1.42 3.83 8.69
C GLY A 495 -0.36 2.82 8.23
N LYS A 496 -0.59 2.21 7.06
CA LYS A 496 0.33 1.24 6.42
C LYS A 496 1.44 1.85 5.54
N GLN A 497 1.51 3.19 5.37
CA GLN A 497 2.56 3.85 4.57
C GLN A 497 3.97 3.66 5.16
N ARG A 498 4.95 3.18 4.38
CA ARG A 498 6.36 3.07 4.78
C ARG A 498 7.31 3.43 3.64
N LEU A 499 8.43 4.11 3.95
CA LEU A 499 9.51 4.45 3.02
C LEU A 499 10.21 3.21 2.43
N SER A 500 10.17 2.10 3.18
CA SER A 500 10.53 0.76 2.71
C SER A 500 9.29 -0.15 2.78
N PRO A 501 8.48 -0.26 1.71
CA PRO A 501 7.27 -1.07 1.71
C PRO A 501 7.59 -2.57 1.55
N GLU A 502 7.12 -3.39 2.49
CA GLU A 502 7.29 -4.84 2.51
C GLU A 502 6.16 -5.53 3.28
N GLY A 503 5.81 -6.77 2.90
CA GLY A 503 4.81 -7.59 3.60
C GLY A 503 3.42 -6.95 3.64
N ILE A 504 3.04 -6.42 4.80
CA ILE A 504 1.77 -5.71 5.06
C ILE A 504 1.89 -4.18 4.99
N TRP A 505 3.02 -3.65 4.52
CA TRP A 505 3.32 -2.22 4.44
C TRP A 505 3.43 -1.76 2.99
N TYR A 506 2.86 -0.58 2.70
CA TYR A 506 2.64 -0.09 1.33
C TYR A 506 3.37 1.22 1.06
N THR A 507 3.48 1.57 -0.22
CA THR A 507 4.16 2.79 -0.72
C THR A 507 3.59 4.06 -0.08
N PRO A 508 4.42 5.08 0.24
CA PRO A 508 3.94 6.36 0.76
C PRO A 508 3.01 7.07 -0.23
N SER A 509 2.21 8.00 0.27
CA SER A 509 1.23 8.78 -0.47
C SER A 509 1.28 10.25 -0.05
N SER A 510 2.45 10.85 -0.20
CA SER A 510 2.73 12.20 0.26
C SER A 510 2.06 13.27 -0.62
N GLY A 511 1.93 14.47 -0.04
CA GLY A 511 1.51 15.67 -0.76
C GLY A 511 -0.01 15.83 -0.89
N ILE A 512 -0.44 16.53 -1.94
CA ILE A 512 -1.86 16.90 -2.15
C ILE A 512 -2.61 15.70 -2.76
N TRP A 513 -3.11 14.80 -1.90
CA TRP A 513 -3.76 13.55 -2.29
C TRP A 513 -5.30 13.56 -2.28
N GLN A 514 -5.94 14.63 -1.81
CA GLN A 514 -7.39 14.85 -2.02
C GLN A 514 -7.69 16.22 -2.65
N THR A 515 -8.94 16.43 -3.07
CA THR A 515 -9.32 17.51 -3.98
C THR A 515 -9.03 18.91 -3.41
N VAL A 516 -8.57 19.80 -4.29
CA VAL A 516 -8.42 21.23 -4.00
C VAL A 516 -9.50 22.00 -4.74
N TRP A 517 -10.17 22.95 -4.09
CA TRP A 517 -11.19 23.79 -4.73
C TRP A 517 -11.32 25.16 -4.08
N MET A 518 -12.13 26.04 -4.68
CA MET A 518 -12.46 27.35 -4.10
C MET A 518 -13.96 27.68 -4.20
N GLU A 519 -14.47 28.41 -3.22
CA GLU A 519 -15.90 28.75 -3.07
C GLU A 519 -16.11 30.20 -2.62
N PRO A 520 -17.10 30.92 -3.17
CA PRO A 520 -17.48 32.24 -2.72
C PRO A 520 -18.56 32.12 -1.62
N VAL A 521 -18.14 32.18 -0.36
CA VAL A 521 -19.05 32.17 0.80
C VAL A 521 -19.58 33.58 1.09
N ALA A 522 -20.72 33.69 1.79
CA ALA A 522 -21.19 34.98 2.29
C ALA A 522 -20.34 35.46 3.49
N ALA A 523 -20.49 36.72 3.89
CA ALA A 523 -19.79 37.27 5.05
C ALA A 523 -20.20 36.56 6.36
N ASP A 524 -21.47 36.16 6.46
CA ASP A 524 -21.99 35.22 7.44
C ASP A 524 -22.31 33.91 6.73
N HIS A 525 -21.63 32.83 7.08
CA HIS A 525 -21.75 31.52 6.45
C HIS A 525 -21.51 30.41 7.48
N THR A 526 -21.85 29.17 7.13
CA THR A 526 -21.48 27.99 7.91
C THR A 526 -20.24 27.31 7.32
N THR A 527 -19.30 26.90 8.17
CA THR A 527 -18.13 26.10 7.76
C THR A 527 -18.44 24.60 7.72
N ASP A 528 -19.50 24.17 8.41
CA ASP A 528 -19.81 22.79 8.74
C ASP A 528 -21.24 22.68 9.29
N VAL A 529 -22.03 21.71 8.83
CA VAL A 529 -23.39 21.44 9.34
C VAL A 529 -23.36 20.08 10.03
N HIS A 530 -23.69 20.07 11.31
CA HIS A 530 -23.76 18.87 12.13
C HIS A 530 -25.22 18.49 12.41
N THR A 531 -25.53 17.20 12.33
CA THR A 531 -26.89 16.66 12.54
C THR A 531 -26.89 15.45 13.48
N THR A 532 -27.69 15.52 14.54
CA THR A 532 -27.93 14.39 15.46
C THR A 532 -29.41 13.99 15.42
N PRO A 533 -29.76 12.79 14.93
CA PRO A 533 -31.11 12.25 15.04
C PRO A 533 -31.55 12.02 16.50
N ASP A 534 -32.84 12.24 16.77
CA ASP A 534 -33.54 11.81 17.98
C ASP A 534 -34.82 11.09 17.52
N LEU A 535 -34.81 9.76 17.59
CA LEU A 535 -35.95 8.93 17.19
C LEU A 535 -37.09 9.03 18.20
N SER A 536 -36.80 9.33 19.46
CA SER A 536 -37.78 9.40 20.55
C SER A 536 -38.61 10.70 20.54
N GLY A 537 -38.00 11.80 20.08
CA GLY A 537 -38.65 13.10 19.88
C GLY A 537 -39.20 13.31 18.46
N GLU A 538 -39.05 12.33 17.56
CA GLU A 538 -39.33 12.45 16.11
C GLU A 538 -38.70 13.72 15.50
N GLN A 539 -37.41 13.93 15.73
CA GLN A 539 -36.72 15.17 15.36
C GLN A 539 -35.23 14.97 15.00
N VAL A 540 -34.61 16.00 14.43
CA VAL A 540 -33.17 16.07 14.22
C VAL A 540 -32.62 17.38 14.80
N SER A 541 -31.60 17.28 15.65
CA SER A 541 -30.88 18.42 16.18
C SER A 541 -29.88 18.92 15.14
N VAL A 542 -29.92 20.21 14.80
CA VAL A 542 -29.09 20.81 13.76
C VAL A 542 -28.20 21.90 14.33
N THR A 543 -26.89 21.80 14.08
CA THR A 543 -25.88 22.79 14.47
C THR A 543 -25.13 23.30 13.26
N ALA A 544 -25.20 24.61 12.99
CA ALA A 544 -24.40 25.26 11.95
C ALA A 544 -23.11 25.85 12.56
N ARG A 545 -21.99 25.14 12.43
CA ARG A 545 -20.70 25.55 12.99
C ARG A 545 -20.10 26.71 12.17
N GLY A 546 -19.27 27.52 12.83
CA GLY A 546 -18.62 28.71 12.24
C GLY A 546 -19.52 29.95 12.10
N VAL A 547 -20.82 29.84 12.38
CA VAL A 547 -21.78 30.95 12.35
C VAL A 547 -21.58 31.85 13.57
N ARG A 548 -21.72 33.17 13.40
CA ARG A 548 -21.62 34.14 14.52
C ARG A 548 -22.91 34.20 15.35
N ASP A 549 -22.76 34.41 16.65
CA ASP A 549 -23.89 34.56 17.59
C ASP A 549 -24.93 35.58 17.11
N GLY A 550 -26.21 35.24 17.29
CA GLY A 550 -27.34 36.08 16.90
C GLY A 550 -27.61 36.17 15.39
N VAL A 551 -26.79 35.56 14.53
CA VAL A 551 -27.15 35.33 13.12
C VAL A 551 -28.20 34.20 13.07
N PRO A 552 -29.37 34.40 12.45
CA PRO A 552 -30.40 33.37 12.38
C PRO A 552 -29.97 32.23 11.44
N VAL A 553 -30.33 31.01 11.80
CA VAL A 553 -30.03 29.79 11.04
C VAL A 553 -31.33 29.04 10.80
N THR A 554 -31.83 29.02 9.57
CA THR A 554 -33.04 28.26 9.20
C THR A 554 -32.68 26.93 8.58
N ALA A 555 -33.04 25.84 9.25
CA ALA A 555 -32.96 24.48 8.72
C ALA A 555 -34.32 24.07 8.14
N VAL A 556 -34.28 23.33 7.02
CA VAL A 556 -35.49 22.82 6.35
C VAL A 556 -35.24 21.40 5.82
N VAL A 557 -36.03 20.45 6.33
CA VAL A 557 -35.92 19.01 6.05
C VAL A 557 -36.97 18.58 5.03
N ARG A 558 -36.57 17.76 4.04
CA ARG A 558 -37.48 17.14 3.07
C ARG A 558 -37.22 15.66 2.86
N ASP A 559 -38.29 14.89 2.94
CA ASP A 559 -38.43 13.58 2.30
C ASP A 559 -38.70 13.81 0.80
N GLY A 560 -37.74 13.48 -0.05
CA GLY A 560 -37.80 13.65 -1.50
C GLY A 560 -38.09 15.08 -1.96
N ARG A 561 -39.39 15.42 -2.11
CA ARG A 561 -39.90 16.76 -2.46
C ARG A 561 -40.84 17.36 -1.41
N LYS A 562 -41.27 16.58 -0.42
CA LYS A 562 -42.20 16.97 0.65
C LYS A 562 -41.40 17.64 1.77
N GLU A 563 -41.71 18.90 2.07
CA GLU A 563 -41.19 19.53 3.29
C GLU A 563 -41.88 18.88 4.50
N VAL A 564 -41.07 18.27 5.38
CA VAL A 564 -41.56 17.56 6.59
C VAL A 564 -41.19 18.30 7.87
N GLY A 565 -40.07 19.05 7.84
CA GLY A 565 -39.53 19.75 8.99
C GLY A 565 -38.98 21.13 8.67
N ARG A 566 -39.17 22.08 9.58
CA ARG A 566 -38.58 23.42 9.52
C ARG A 566 -38.45 24.00 10.92
N ALA A 567 -37.27 24.55 11.24
CA ALA A 567 -37.05 25.34 12.44
C ALA A 567 -36.05 26.47 12.16
N THR A 568 -35.83 27.36 13.14
CA THR A 568 -34.82 28.43 13.03
C THR A 568 -34.19 28.68 14.40
N GLY A 569 -32.89 28.38 14.50
CA GLY A 569 -32.04 28.72 15.64
C GLY A 569 -31.19 29.96 15.37
N SER A 570 -30.12 30.15 16.14
CA SER A 570 -29.18 31.27 15.98
C SER A 570 -27.78 30.95 16.47
N GLY A 571 -26.75 31.41 15.76
CA GLY A 571 -25.34 31.15 16.12
C GLY A 571 -24.97 29.67 15.99
N THR A 572 -24.16 29.17 16.92
CA THR A 572 -23.67 27.78 16.96
C THR A 572 -24.44 26.87 17.92
N GLU A 573 -25.53 27.35 18.54
CA GLU A 573 -26.35 26.51 19.43
C GLU A 573 -27.15 25.47 18.62
N PRO A 574 -27.28 24.22 19.09
CA PRO A 574 -28.14 23.22 18.47
C PRO A 574 -29.60 23.66 18.53
N PHE A 575 -30.38 23.32 17.49
CA PHE A 575 -31.82 23.51 17.49
C PHE A 575 -32.55 22.39 16.76
N GLU A 576 -33.69 21.99 17.32
CA GLU A 576 -34.45 20.84 16.85
C GLU A 576 -35.31 21.16 15.63
N VAL A 577 -35.32 20.26 14.65
CA VAL A 577 -36.19 20.29 13.48
C VAL A 577 -37.07 19.05 13.50
N PRO A 578 -38.41 19.16 13.52
CA PRO A 578 -39.29 18.00 13.59
C PRO A 578 -39.23 17.17 12.29
N VAL A 579 -39.23 15.85 12.44
CA VAL A 579 -39.24 14.83 11.37
C VAL A 579 -40.32 13.79 11.75
N PRO A 580 -41.62 14.17 11.73
CA PRO A 580 -42.69 13.34 12.25
C PRO A 580 -42.89 12.06 11.42
N GLU A 581 -43.24 10.96 12.09
CA GLU A 581 -43.33 9.61 11.53
C GLU A 581 -42.06 9.22 10.73
N PRO A 582 -40.85 9.21 11.36
CA PRO A 582 -39.58 9.14 10.64
C PRO A 582 -39.36 7.79 9.94
N HIS A 583 -39.02 7.86 8.65
CA HIS A 583 -38.48 6.74 7.88
C HIS A 583 -37.01 6.55 8.29
N LEU A 584 -36.75 5.46 9.01
CA LEU A 584 -35.43 5.19 9.59
C LEU A 584 -34.41 4.76 8.52
N TRP A 585 -33.14 5.07 8.75
CA TRP A 585 -32.02 4.58 7.93
C TRP A 585 -31.51 3.24 8.47
N SER A 586 -31.26 2.28 7.58
CA SER A 586 -30.59 1.01 7.88
C SER A 586 -29.76 0.50 6.68
N PRO A 587 -28.99 -0.60 6.83
CA PRO A 587 -28.32 -1.24 5.69
C PRO A 587 -29.26 -1.71 4.57
N ASP A 588 -30.51 -2.03 4.90
CA ASP A 588 -31.48 -2.62 3.95
C ASP A 588 -32.47 -1.58 3.42
N ASP A 589 -32.66 -0.49 4.18
CA ASP A 589 -33.47 0.66 3.82
C ASP A 589 -32.71 1.97 4.13
N PRO A 590 -31.75 2.36 3.28
CA PRO A 590 -30.88 3.52 3.51
C PRO A 590 -31.60 4.86 3.20
N HIS A 591 -32.67 5.17 3.92
CA HIS A 591 -33.43 6.41 3.76
C HIS A 591 -32.61 7.65 4.16
N LEU A 592 -32.47 8.61 3.24
CA LEU A 592 -31.78 9.88 3.48
C LEU A 592 -32.71 11.07 3.25
N TYR A 593 -32.91 11.86 4.30
CA TYR A 593 -33.58 13.15 4.23
C TYR A 593 -32.65 14.22 3.65
N THR A 594 -33.20 15.11 2.82
CA THR A 594 -32.46 16.31 2.37
C THR A 594 -32.64 17.45 3.35
N LEU A 595 -31.55 18.15 3.67
CA LEU A 595 -31.50 19.26 4.62
C LEU A 595 -30.94 20.51 3.92
N THR A 596 -31.75 21.55 3.75
CA THR A 596 -31.23 22.87 3.33
C THR A 596 -31.06 23.77 4.55
N VAL A 597 -29.81 24.18 4.85
CA VAL A 597 -29.50 25.17 5.90
C VAL A 597 -29.27 26.54 5.27
N ARG A 598 -29.83 27.59 5.89
CA ARG A 598 -29.66 28.99 5.49
C ARG A 598 -29.12 29.79 6.67
N VAL A 599 -28.03 30.52 6.46
CA VAL A 599 -27.39 31.36 7.48
C VAL A 599 -27.60 32.83 7.11
N GLY A 600 -28.22 33.59 8.00
CA GLY A 600 -28.57 34.99 7.78
C GLY A 600 -29.77 35.20 6.85
N GLU A 601 -30.07 36.46 6.55
CA GLU A 601 -31.27 36.87 5.81
C GLU A 601 -30.98 37.76 4.58
N GLY A 602 -31.98 37.86 3.70
CA GLY A 602 -32.01 38.85 2.64
C GLY A 602 -31.01 38.58 1.51
N ARG A 603 -30.13 39.55 1.23
CA ARG A 603 -29.22 39.54 0.07
C ARG A 603 -27.81 39.01 0.35
N SER A 604 -27.53 38.60 1.57
CA SER A 604 -26.24 38.07 2.03
C SER A 604 -26.38 36.73 2.77
N VAL A 605 -27.47 36.01 2.51
CA VAL A 605 -27.71 34.66 3.04
C VAL A 605 -26.72 33.66 2.41
N ASP A 606 -26.05 32.87 3.24
CA ASP A 606 -25.40 31.63 2.80
C ASP A 606 -26.42 30.51 2.75
N THR A 607 -26.28 29.59 1.81
CA THR A 607 -27.21 28.46 1.67
C THR A 607 -26.42 27.23 1.27
N VAL A 608 -26.57 26.18 2.06
CA VAL A 608 -25.94 24.87 1.84
C VAL A 608 -27.02 23.80 1.82
N ASP A 609 -26.89 22.85 0.90
CA ASP A 609 -27.65 21.60 0.94
C ASP A 609 -26.78 20.50 1.57
N SER A 610 -27.44 19.67 2.35
CA SER A 610 -26.89 18.58 3.15
C SER A 610 -27.91 17.43 3.21
N TYR A 611 -27.62 16.37 3.94
CA TYR A 611 -28.52 15.24 4.16
C TYR A 611 -28.19 14.53 5.48
N PHE A 612 -29.13 13.73 5.98
CA PHE A 612 -28.95 12.87 7.14
C PHE A 612 -29.87 11.64 7.05
N GLY A 613 -29.58 10.59 7.81
CA GLY A 613 -30.46 9.43 8.00
C GLY A 613 -30.94 9.38 9.45
N MET A 614 -32.23 9.05 9.68
CA MET A 614 -32.76 8.89 11.04
C MET A 614 -32.36 7.52 11.58
N ARG A 615 -31.30 7.45 12.41
CA ARG A 615 -30.85 6.18 13.03
C ARG A 615 -30.14 6.35 14.37
N GLU A 616 -30.37 5.40 15.28
CA GLU A 616 -29.70 5.29 16.58
C GLU A 616 -28.94 3.96 16.67
N ILE A 617 -27.75 3.97 17.29
CA ILE A 617 -26.88 2.80 17.48
C ILE A 617 -26.44 2.73 18.94
N SER A 618 -26.57 1.55 19.55
CA SER A 618 -26.29 1.30 20.97
C SER A 618 -25.63 -0.08 21.18
N VAL A 619 -25.16 -0.34 22.41
CA VAL A 619 -24.89 -1.70 22.88
C VAL A 619 -25.80 -1.98 24.07
N GLU A 620 -26.69 -2.94 23.89
CA GLU A 620 -27.75 -3.28 24.84
C GLU A 620 -27.65 -4.75 25.29
N THR A 621 -28.43 -5.12 26.30
CA THR A 621 -28.46 -6.49 26.80
C THR A 621 -29.64 -7.23 26.17
N VAL A 622 -29.34 -8.15 25.26
CA VAL A 622 -30.32 -8.94 24.49
C VAL A 622 -30.12 -10.41 24.87
N ASP A 623 -31.18 -11.06 25.33
CA ASP A 623 -31.20 -12.47 25.80
C ASP A 623 -30.11 -12.87 26.83
N GLY A 624 -29.52 -11.87 27.49
CA GLY A 624 -28.48 -12.01 28.52
C GLY A 624 -27.08 -11.57 28.06
N GLU A 625 -26.88 -11.41 26.75
CA GLU A 625 -25.61 -11.04 26.13
C GLU A 625 -25.55 -9.54 25.80
N ARG A 626 -24.35 -9.00 25.61
CA ARG A 626 -24.14 -7.61 25.18
C ARG A 626 -24.04 -7.57 23.66
N ARG A 627 -25.08 -7.06 22.98
CA ARG A 627 -25.17 -7.04 21.51
C ARG A 627 -25.25 -5.62 20.97
N MET A 628 -24.72 -5.40 19.76
CA MET A 628 -24.95 -4.15 19.02
C MET A 628 -26.41 -4.06 18.58
N VAL A 629 -27.02 -2.88 18.75
CA VAL A 629 -28.44 -2.64 18.50
C VAL A 629 -28.61 -1.38 17.65
N LEU A 630 -29.18 -1.54 16.46
CA LEU A 630 -29.51 -0.47 15.51
C LEU A 630 -31.03 -0.26 15.51
N ASN A 631 -31.49 0.97 15.74
CA ASN A 631 -32.91 1.34 15.72
C ASN A 631 -33.78 0.43 16.63
N GLY A 632 -33.27 0.04 17.79
CA GLY A 632 -33.95 -0.85 18.74
C GLY A 632 -34.02 -2.33 18.35
N LYS A 633 -33.23 -2.79 17.36
CA LYS A 633 -33.11 -4.19 16.97
C LYS A 633 -31.64 -4.67 17.02
N PRO A 634 -31.37 -5.94 17.39
CA PRO A 634 -30.03 -6.50 17.27
C PRO A 634 -29.52 -6.43 15.83
N VAL A 635 -28.23 -6.17 15.65
CA VAL A 635 -27.57 -6.15 14.34
C VAL A 635 -26.22 -6.88 14.41
N PHE A 636 -25.98 -7.77 13.46
CA PHE A 636 -24.66 -8.36 13.25
C PHE A 636 -23.89 -7.57 12.19
N SER A 637 -22.70 -7.08 12.53
CA SER A 637 -21.87 -6.29 11.62
C SER A 637 -20.89 -7.19 10.86
N MET A 638 -21.23 -7.54 9.61
CA MET A 638 -20.37 -8.33 8.73
C MET A 638 -19.63 -7.41 7.76
N ALA A 639 -18.31 -7.29 7.93
CA ALA A 639 -17.46 -6.32 7.24
C ALA A 639 -16.25 -6.98 6.52
N THR A 640 -15.51 -6.17 5.75
CA THR A 640 -14.10 -6.42 5.43
C THR A 640 -13.24 -5.21 5.83
N LEU A 641 -11.91 -5.37 5.87
CA LEU A 641 -11.01 -4.21 5.82
C LEU A 641 -11.00 -3.61 4.41
N ASP A 642 -11.23 -2.31 4.33
CA ASP A 642 -10.99 -1.51 3.13
C ASP A 642 -9.80 -0.57 3.40
N GLN A 643 -8.61 -1.03 3.03
CA GLN A 643 -7.35 -0.25 3.13
C GLN A 643 -7.32 0.96 2.18
N GLY A 644 -8.17 1.00 1.14
CA GLY A 644 -8.30 2.14 0.24
C GLY A 644 -7.12 2.44 -0.70
N PHE A 645 -6.26 1.46 -1.00
CA PHE A 645 -5.10 1.62 -1.90
C PHE A 645 -5.44 1.23 -3.36
N TRP A 646 -4.72 1.81 -4.33
CA TRP A 646 -4.95 1.69 -5.78
C TRP A 646 -3.63 1.57 -6.56
N PRO A 647 -3.43 0.60 -7.48
CA PRO A 647 -2.12 0.28 -8.06
C PRO A 647 -1.50 1.39 -8.93
N GLU A 648 -2.30 2.34 -9.42
CA GLU A 648 -1.83 3.50 -10.18
C GLU A 648 -1.76 4.81 -9.37
N SER A 649 -2.45 4.89 -8.23
CA SER A 649 -2.81 6.16 -7.57
C SER A 649 -2.77 6.13 -6.04
N LEU A 650 -2.31 5.02 -5.47
CA LEU A 650 -2.04 4.78 -4.05
C LEU A 650 -3.23 5.15 -3.16
N HIS A 651 -3.12 6.10 -2.22
CA HIS A 651 -4.26 6.52 -1.38
C HIS A 651 -5.46 7.09 -2.17
N THR A 652 -5.27 7.65 -3.36
CA THR A 652 -6.33 8.40 -4.05
C THR A 652 -7.02 7.52 -5.08
N ALA A 653 -8.33 7.28 -4.93
CA ALA A 653 -9.11 6.59 -5.95
C ALA A 653 -9.09 7.35 -7.30
N PRO A 654 -8.92 6.70 -8.46
CA PRO A 654 -8.80 7.39 -9.75
C PRO A 654 -10.03 8.26 -10.09
N THR A 655 -11.24 7.76 -9.78
CA THR A 655 -12.53 8.42 -10.03
C THR A 655 -13.52 8.17 -8.89
N ASP A 656 -14.60 8.96 -8.80
CA ASP A 656 -15.70 8.76 -7.85
C ASP A 656 -16.41 7.39 -8.03
N GLU A 657 -16.47 6.92 -9.27
CA GLU A 657 -17.04 5.61 -9.63
C GLU A 657 -16.16 4.43 -9.19
N ALA A 658 -14.85 4.65 -8.97
CA ALA A 658 -13.95 3.67 -8.35
C ALA A 658 -14.27 3.51 -6.85
N LEU A 659 -14.41 4.60 -6.10
CA LEU A 659 -14.87 4.58 -4.69
C LEU A 659 -16.23 3.86 -4.56
N ALA A 660 -17.17 4.18 -5.45
CA ALA A 660 -18.48 3.55 -5.46
C ALA A 660 -18.42 2.05 -5.84
N TYR A 661 -17.42 1.60 -6.61
CA TYR A 661 -17.33 0.20 -7.04
C TYR A 661 -17.00 -0.76 -5.90
N ASP A 662 -15.98 -0.46 -5.09
CA ASP A 662 -15.56 -1.36 -4.01
C ASP A 662 -16.67 -1.48 -2.94
N LEU A 663 -17.36 -0.37 -2.62
CA LEU A 663 -18.55 -0.37 -1.77
C LEU A 663 -19.74 -1.14 -2.36
N ARG A 664 -19.92 -1.14 -3.69
CA ARG A 664 -20.94 -1.99 -4.33
C ARG A 664 -20.54 -3.46 -4.39
N GLN A 665 -19.24 -3.81 -4.39
CA GLN A 665 -18.82 -5.20 -4.27
C GLN A 665 -19.15 -5.75 -2.87
N HIS A 666 -18.98 -4.96 -1.80
CA HIS A 666 -19.44 -5.33 -0.45
C HIS A 666 -20.92 -5.76 -0.44
N LYS A 667 -21.84 -4.89 -0.88
CA LYS A 667 -23.29 -5.23 -0.95
C LYS A 667 -23.60 -6.39 -1.91
N LYS A 668 -22.84 -6.52 -3.01
CA LYS A 668 -23.00 -7.66 -3.96
C LYS A 668 -22.60 -8.99 -3.33
N MET A 669 -21.57 -8.99 -2.46
CA MET A 669 -21.08 -10.17 -1.72
C MET A 669 -21.85 -10.42 -0.41
N GLY A 670 -22.85 -9.61 -0.08
CA GLY A 670 -23.69 -9.77 1.12
C GLY A 670 -23.16 -9.10 2.40
N PHE A 671 -22.06 -8.36 2.35
CA PHE A 671 -21.61 -7.56 3.49
C PHE A 671 -22.58 -6.40 3.75
N ASN A 672 -22.98 -6.20 5.01
CA ASN A 672 -23.76 -5.05 5.46
C ASN A 672 -22.89 -3.94 6.07
N SER A 673 -21.59 -4.19 6.25
CA SER A 673 -20.64 -3.28 6.88
C SER A 673 -19.31 -3.18 6.11
N VAL A 674 -18.49 -2.20 6.47
CA VAL A 674 -17.08 -2.04 6.02
C VAL A 674 -16.26 -1.38 7.14
N ARG A 675 -15.04 -1.85 7.37
CA ARG A 675 -14.07 -1.21 8.26
C ARG A 675 -13.05 -0.46 7.42
N LYS A 676 -13.07 0.87 7.49
CA LYS A 676 -12.11 1.73 6.78
C LYS A 676 -10.80 1.73 7.58
N HIS A 677 -9.92 0.80 7.22
CA HIS A 677 -8.80 0.40 8.06
C HIS A 677 -7.67 1.43 8.08
N ILE A 678 -7.41 2.00 9.25
CA ILE A 678 -6.35 2.98 9.59
C ILE A 678 -6.03 4.04 8.50
N LYS A 679 -7.08 4.50 7.82
CA LYS A 679 -7.10 5.52 6.75
C LYS A 679 -8.40 6.33 6.90
N VAL A 680 -8.48 7.56 6.39
CA VAL A 680 -9.77 8.28 6.22
C VAL A 680 -9.95 8.60 4.73
N GLU A 681 -11.16 8.40 4.19
CA GLU A 681 -11.48 8.73 2.79
C GLU A 681 -12.14 10.13 2.68
N PRO A 682 -12.24 10.74 1.49
CA PRO A 682 -13.06 11.94 1.28
C PRO A 682 -14.55 11.69 1.63
N ASP A 683 -15.29 12.74 2.00
CA ASP A 683 -16.76 12.74 2.27
C ASP A 683 -17.58 11.99 1.20
N ARG A 684 -17.06 11.88 -0.03
CA ARG A 684 -17.66 11.16 -1.15
C ARG A 684 -17.75 9.64 -0.94
N TRP A 685 -16.75 9.00 -0.32
CA TRP A 685 -16.79 7.56 -0.01
C TRP A 685 -17.90 7.27 1.01
N PHE A 686 -17.94 8.05 2.10
CA PHE A 686 -19.00 7.97 3.10
C PHE A 686 -20.39 8.24 2.50
N TYR A 687 -20.53 9.21 1.59
CA TYR A 687 -21.79 9.47 0.86
C TYR A 687 -22.26 8.28 0.01
N HIS A 688 -21.34 7.49 -0.56
CA HIS A 688 -21.71 6.24 -1.24
C HIS A 688 -22.14 5.17 -0.22
N ALA A 689 -21.46 5.02 0.92
CA ALA A 689 -21.84 4.10 1.99
C ALA A 689 -23.22 4.43 2.59
N ASP A 690 -23.48 5.71 2.89
CA ASP A 690 -24.77 6.26 3.35
C ASP A 690 -25.91 5.90 2.39
N ARG A 691 -25.64 5.91 1.08
CA ARG A 691 -26.64 5.65 0.02
C ARG A 691 -26.78 4.18 -0.37
N LEU A 692 -25.79 3.35 -0.08
CA LEU A 692 -25.80 1.91 -0.34
C LEU A 692 -26.32 1.09 0.83
N GLY A 693 -26.42 1.70 2.03
CA GLY A 693 -26.76 0.98 3.25
C GLY A 693 -25.59 0.09 3.69
N LEU A 694 -24.46 0.72 4.02
CA LEU A 694 -23.33 0.07 4.67
C LEU A 694 -23.08 0.72 6.04
N LEU A 695 -22.89 -0.09 7.08
CA LEU A 695 -22.38 0.37 8.37
C LEU A 695 -20.86 0.59 8.25
N VAL A 696 -20.35 1.72 8.71
CA VAL A 696 -18.93 2.08 8.64
C VAL A 696 -18.34 2.04 10.04
N TRP A 697 -17.27 1.26 10.18
CA TRP A 697 -16.30 1.40 11.27
C TRP A 697 -15.19 2.31 10.73
N GLN A 698 -14.95 3.46 11.38
CA GLN A 698 -13.92 4.41 10.97
C GLN A 698 -12.77 4.38 11.96
N ASP A 699 -11.63 3.87 11.50
CA ASP A 699 -10.40 3.83 12.27
C ASP A 699 -9.69 5.18 12.26
N MET A 700 -9.08 5.57 13.38
CA MET A 700 -8.06 6.61 13.38
C MET A 700 -6.75 6.04 12.79
N PRO A 701 -6.12 6.68 11.78
CA PRO A 701 -4.86 6.19 11.21
C PRO A 701 -3.76 5.98 12.26
N SER A 702 -3.19 4.77 12.32
CA SER A 702 -2.14 4.45 13.29
C SER A 702 -0.86 5.25 13.07
N MET A 703 -0.18 5.61 14.15
CA MET A 703 1.24 5.97 14.11
C MET A 703 2.09 4.70 13.94
N ARG A 704 3.40 4.88 13.73
CA ARG A 704 4.37 3.78 13.64
C ARG A 704 4.24 2.74 14.76
N SER A 705 4.28 1.47 14.39
CA SER A 705 4.28 0.32 15.32
C SER A 705 5.60 0.17 16.11
N ASP A 706 6.74 0.55 15.52
CA ASP A 706 8.07 0.40 16.12
C ASP A 706 8.50 1.56 17.06
N ARG A 707 7.71 2.65 17.12
CA ARG A 707 8.09 3.89 17.79
C ARG A 707 7.00 4.40 18.76
N THR A 708 7.27 4.28 20.06
CA THR A 708 6.44 4.90 21.12
C THR A 708 6.28 6.41 20.89
N PRO A 709 5.05 6.96 20.86
CA PRO A 709 4.84 8.38 20.57
C PRO A 709 5.20 9.29 21.76
N ASP A 710 5.96 10.33 21.45
CA ASP A 710 6.23 11.46 22.36
C ASP A 710 5.00 12.39 22.52
N SER A 711 5.09 13.37 23.42
CA SER A 711 3.97 14.26 23.71
C SER A 711 3.54 15.16 22.55
N ALA A 712 4.42 15.43 21.58
CA ALA A 712 4.08 16.22 20.39
C ALA A 712 3.42 15.36 19.31
N ALA A 713 3.78 14.08 19.21
CA ALA A 713 3.07 13.08 18.41
C ALA A 713 1.66 12.81 18.98
N ARG A 714 1.54 12.56 20.28
CA ARG A 714 0.24 12.35 20.96
C ARG A 714 -0.73 13.52 20.80
N ALA A 715 -0.27 14.74 21.10
CA ALA A 715 -1.10 15.95 20.97
C ALA A 715 -1.54 16.24 19.52
N GLN A 716 -0.79 15.72 18.54
CA GLN A 716 -1.13 15.80 17.13
C GLN A 716 -2.12 14.70 16.71
N TYR A 717 -1.93 13.47 17.19
CA TYR A 717 -2.88 12.37 17.00
C TYR A 717 -4.26 12.72 17.59
N GLU A 718 -4.31 13.28 18.80
CA GLU A 718 -5.54 13.78 19.44
C GLU A 718 -6.13 15.02 18.71
N HIS A 719 -5.35 15.72 17.88
CA HIS A 719 -5.86 16.75 16.98
C HIS A 719 -6.49 16.14 15.74
N GLU A 720 -5.78 15.26 15.03
CA GLU A 720 -6.27 14.63 13.79
C GLU A 720 -7.49 13.74 14.06
N MET A 721 -7.51 12.98 15.15
CA MET A 721 -8.68 12.20 15.58
C MET A 721 -9.91 13.08 15.85
N ARG A 722 -9.72 14.26 16.47
CA ARG A 722 -10.82 15.21 16.68
C ARG A 722 -11.35 15.76 15.37
N GLU A 723 -10.48 16.15 14.44
CA GLU A 723 -10.94 16.70 13.17
C GLU A 723 -11.58 15.62 12.29
N MET A 724 -11.08 14.38 12.28
CA MET A 724 -11.73 13.21 11.66
C MET A 724 -13.16 13.02 12.20
N ILE A 725 -13.32 12.88 13.52
CA ILE A 725 -14.64 12.73 14.15
C ILE A 725 -15.54 13.92 13.78
N ARG A 726 -15.07 15.16 14.01
CA ARG A 726 -15.84 16.38 13.75
C ARG A 726 -16.25 16.55 12.28
N GLN A 727 -15.49 16.00 11.33
CA GLN A 727 -15.79 16.15 9.91
C GLN A 727 -16.71 15.05 9.36
N HIS A 728 -16.84 13.92 10.06
CA HIS A 728 -17.65 12.77 9.62
C HIS A 728 -18.78 12.39 10.59
N ASP A 729 -18.92 13.09 11.72
CA ASP A 729 -19.98 12.92 12.75
C ASP A 729 -21.43 13.07 12.26
N SER A 730 -21.66 13.38 10.99
CA SER A 730 -22.99 13.57 10.42
C SER A 730 -23.31 12.57 9.30
N HIS A 731 -22.39 11.65 8.99
CA HIS A 731 -22.67 10.49 8.14
C HIS A 731 -23.47 9.43 8.93
N PRO A 732 -24.69 9.04 8.51
CA PRO A 732 -25.46 7.99 9.18
C PRO A 732 -24.78 6.61 9.11
N SER A 733 -24.01 6.34 8.05
CA SER A 733 -23.25 5.09 7.89
C SER A 733 -22.25 4.85 9.01
N VAL A 734 -21.56 5.89 9.50
CA VAL A 734 -20.56 5.75 10.57
C VAL A 734 -21.27 5.37 11.87
N ILE A 735 -21.04 4.13 12.32
CA ILE A 735 -21.60 3.57 13.56
C ILE A 735 -20.58 3.51 14.70
N MET A 736 -19.27 3.45 14.39
CA MET A 736 -18.25 3.38 15.41
C MET A 736 -16.92 4.04 15.01
N TRP A 737 -16.22 4.52 16.03
CA TRP A 737 -14.86 5.04 15.95
C TRP A 737 -13.89 4.01 16.55
N VAL A 738 -12.86 3.59 15.80
CA VAL A 738 -11.81 2.69 16.29
C VAL A 738 -10.57 3.52 16.62
N THR A 739 -10.19 3.58 17.91
CA THR A 739 -9.15 4.54 18.35
C THR A 739 -7.71 4.04 18.28
N PHE A 740 -7.50 2.73 18.13
CA PHE A 740 -6.18 2.11 17.92
C PHE A 740 -6.33 0.73 17.26
N ASN A 741 -5.32 0.28 16.53
CA ASN A 741 -5.22 -1.06 15.95
C ASN A 741 -3.96 -1.77 16.43
N GLU A 742 -4.06 -3.03 16.88
CA GLU A 742 -2.94 -3.95 17.17
C GLU A 742 -1.81 -3.37 18.06
N GLY A 743 -2.14 -2.38 18.89
CA GLY A 743 -1.17 -1.66 19.71
C GLY A 743 -0.23 -0.70 18.96
N TRP A 744 -0.40 -0.50 17.65
CA TRP A 744 0.52 0.30 16.83
C TRP A 744 0.50 1.77 17.24
N GLY A 745 1.63 2.27 17.76
CA GLY A 745 1.73 3.62 18.31
C GLY A 745 0.82 3.89 19.51
N GLN A 746 0.32 2.85 20.20
CA GLN A 746 -0.70 2.99 21.26
C GLN A 746 -0.24 3.79 22.48
N TYR A 747 -1.18 4.47 23.13
CA TYR A 747 -0.98 5.12 24.43
C TYR A 747 -2.32 5.48 25.09
N ASP A 748 -2.34 5.52 26.42
CA ASP A 748 -3.44 6.02 27.26
C ASP A 748 -4.85 5.53 26.82
N GLN A 749 -4.95 4.28 26.35
CA GLN A 749 -6.05 3.76 25.52
C GLN A 749 -7.45 4.10 26.05
N ALA A 750 -7.66 3.90 27.35
CA ALA A 750 -8.92 4.23 28.00
C ALA A 750 -9.27 5.73 27.88
N ARG A 751 -8.30 6.62 28.12
CA ARG A 751 -8.46 8.09 28.00
C ARG A 751 -8.75 8.51 26.56
N ILE A 752 -8.15 7.84 25.57
CA ILE A 752 -8.37 8.16 24.15
C ILE A 752 -9.77 7.71 23.70
N ALA A 753 -10.22 6.52 24.13
CA ALA A 753 -11.58 6.06 23.88
C ALA A 753 -12.64 6.93 24.60
N ASP A 754 -12.39 7.33 25.86
CA ASP A 754 -13.25 8.27 26.59
C ASP A 754 -13.26 9.65 25.91
N TYR A 755 -12.13 10.08 25.31
CA TYR A 755 -12.07 11.33 24.53
C TYR A 755 -12.86 11.23 23.22
N ALA A 756 -12.74 10.14 22.47
CA ALA A 756 -13.55 9.90 21.28
C ALA A 756 -15.06 9.88 21.60
N LYS A 757 -15.47 9.15 22.64
CA LYS A 757 -16.87 9.11 23.11
C LYS A 757 -17.36 10.47 23.64
N GLY A 758 -16.45 11.29 24.19
CA GLY A 758 -16.73 12.66 24.62
C GLY A 758 -16.80 13.69 23.48
N LEU A 759 -16.22 13.39 22.32
CA LEU A 759 -16.38 14.17 21.09
C LEU A 759 -17.68 13.82 20.36
N ASP A 760 -18.03 12.52 20.33
CA ASP A 760 -19.25 12.01 19.72
C ASP A 760 -19.86 10.88 20.56
N PRO A 761 -20.90 11.17 21.38
CA PRO A 761 -21.57 10.16 22.18
C PRO A 761 -22.58 9.31 21.37
N THR A 762 -22.78 9.59 20.08
CA THR A 762 -23.85 9.01 19.23
C THR A 762 -23.38 7.84 18.34
N ARG A 763 -22.10 7.46 18.47
CA ARG A 763 -21.50 6.23 17.94
C ARG A 763 -20.96 5.36 19.05
N LEU A 764 -20.66 4.11 18.70
CA LEU A 764 -19.88 3.19 19.51
C LEU A 764 -18.39 3.53 19.42
N VAL A 765 -17.60 3.12 20.41
CA VAL A 765 -16.14 3.25 20.39
C VAL A 765 -15.50 1.88 20.62
N ASN A 766 -14.62 1.49 19.70
CA ASN A 766 -13.68 0.38 19.86
C ASN A 766 -12.34 0.98 20.31
N ASN A 767 -11.91 0.64 21.53
CA ASN A 767 -10.74 1.30 22.13
C ASN A 767 -9.40 0.75 21.61
N MET A 768 -9.39 -0.51 21.16
CA MET A 768 -8.24 -1.26 20.66
C MET A 768 -8.75 -2.45 19.84
N SER A 769 -8.67 -2.36 18.51
CA SER A 769 -8.89 -3.54 17.66
C SER A 769 -7.75 -4.53 17.84
N GLY A 770 -8.06 -5.82 18.00
CA GLY A 770 -7.08 -6.88 18.17
C GLY A 770 -6.33 -6.83 19.51
N HIS A 771 -7.03 -6.64 20.64
CA HIS A 771 -6.35 -6.50 21.94
C HIS A 771 -5.63 -7.78 22.42
N ASN A 772 -5.87 -8.92 21.75
CA ASN A 772 -5.21 -10.20 21.96
C ASN A 772 -3.85 -10.36 21.24
N CYS A 773 -3.49 -9.47 20.30
CA CYS A 773 -2.34 -9.65 19.40
C CYS A 773 -1.26 -8.57 19.55
N CYS A 774 -0.13 -8.74 18.84
CA CYS A 774 0.87 -7.69 18.51
C CYS A 774 1.47 -6.83 19.65
N GLY A 775 1.25 -7.18 20.92
CA GLY A 775 1.63 -6.35 22.07
C GLY A 775 0.61 -5.25 22.40
N ALA A 776 -0.61 -5.34 21.86
CA ALA A 776 -1.74 -4.49 22.20
C ALA A 776 -2.08 -4.53 23.70
N VAL A 777 -2.73 -3.48 24.19
CA VAL A 777 -3.24 -3.38 25.56
C VAL A 777 -4.65 -2.79 25.54
N ASP A 778 -5.64 -3.56 25.95
CA ASP A 778 -7.02 -3.10 26.14
C ASP A 778 -7.10 -2.01 27.24
N GLY A 779 -7.82 -0.92 26.96
CA GLY A 779 -8.18 0.09 27.96
C GLY A 779 -9.28 -0.37 28.94
N GLY A 780 -9.97 -1.47 28.66
CA GLY A 780 -11.06 -2.02 29.46
C GLY A 780 -12.34 -1.18 29.42
N ASN A 781 -12.54 -0.37 28.38
CA ASN A 781 -13.65 0.57 28.20
C ASN A 781 -14.05 0.67 26.71
N GLY A 782 -14.83 1.68 26.35
CA GLY A 782 -15.54 1.72 25.06
C GLY A 782 -16.77 0.81 25.08
N ASP A 783 -17.33 0.59 23.89
CA ASP A 783 -18.55 -0.20 23.69
C ASP A 783 -18.26 -1.60 23.09
N ILE A 784 -17.08 -1.78 22.48
CA ILE A 784 -16.65 -2.99 21.75
C ILE A 784 -15.43 -3.64 22.42
N SER A 785 -15.43 -4.97 22.51
CA SER A 785 -14.28 -5.82 22.84
C SER A 785 -13.91 -6.62 21.60
N ASP A 786 -12.64 -6.64 21.22
CA ASP A 786 -12.20 -6.99 19.87
C ASP A 786 -10.97 -7.91 19.87
N ALA A 787 -11.05 -9.04 19.16
CA ALA A 787 -9.94 -9.96 18.95
C ALA A 787 -9.67 -10.20 17.46
N HIS A 788 -8.39 -10.32 17.08
CA HIS A 788 -7.95 -10.70 15.73
C HIS A 788 -7.58 -12.19 15.69
N GLY A 789 -7.84 -12.88 14.57
CA GLY A 789 -7.57 -14.32 14.44
C GLY A 789 -7.20 -14.75 13.01
N TYR A 790 -6.03 -15.36 12.85
CA TYR A 790 -5.49 -15.71 11.53
C TYR A 790 -5.06 -17.18 11.44
N PRO A 791 -5.53 -17.96 10.44
CA PRO A 791 -6.63 -17.65 9.53
C PRO A 791 -8.02 -17.78 10.17
N SER A 792 -8.12 -18.56 11.25
CA SER A 792 -9.38 -18.82 11.97
C SER A 792 -9.78 -17.66 12.85
N ALA A 793 -11.08 -17.37 12.88
CA ALA A 793 -11.64 -16.27 13.65
C ALA A 793 -11.43 -16.46 15.16
N GLN A 794 -11.32 -15.35 15.89
CA GLN A 794 -11.23 -15.34 17.35
C GLN A 794 -12.22 -14.34 17.95
N LEU A 795 -12.81 -14.70 19.08
CA LEU A 795 -13.69 -13.84 19.87
C LEU A 795 -13.05 -13.59 21.25
N PRO A 796 -13.12 -12.37 21.82
CA PRO A 796 -12.60 -12.11 23.15
C PRO A 796 -13.57 -12.58 24.25
N GLU A 797 -13.03 -13.00 25.39
CA GLU A 797 -13.78 -13.41 26.58
C GLU A 797 -14.84 -12.36 27.01
N PRO A 798 -16.08 -12.76 27.35
CA PRO A 798 -17.15 -11.82 27.71
C PRO A 798 -16.87 -11.01 28.99
N ASP A 799 -16.75 -9.68 28.86
CA ASP A 799 -16.54 -8.78 30.02
C ASP A 799 -17.84 -8.26 30.68
N GLY A 800 -18.99 -8.70 30.17
CA GLY A 800 -20.33 -8.34 30.65
C GLY A 800 -20.78 -6.90 30.35
N ARG A 801 -19.98 -6.09 29.63
CA ARG A 801 -20.25 -4.67 29.37
C ARG A 801 -20.24 -4.32 27.88
N ARG A 802 -19.26 -4.83 27.15
CA ARG A 802 -19.02 -4.53 25.72
C ARG A 802 -19.59 -5.61 24.81
N ALA A 803 -19.94 -5.24 23.58
CA ALA A 803 -20.26 -6.22 22.54
C ALA A 803 -18.97 -6.88 22.03
N LEU A 804 -19.05 -8.16 21.67
CA LEU A 804 -17.89 -8.96 21.27
C LEU A 804 -17.81 -9.05 19.75
N VAL A 805 -16.62 -8.84 19.18
CA VAL A 805 -16.38 -8.93 17.72
C VAL A 805 -15.08 -9.65 17.39
N SER A 806 -15.03 -10.25 16.21
CA SER A 806 -13.77 -10.69 15.58
C SER A 806 -13.29 -9.59 14.63
N GLY A 807 -12.43 -8.68 15.13
CA GLY A 807 -12.10 -7.41 14.48
C GLY A 807 -11.24 -7.53 13.23
N GLU A 808 -10.57 -8.68 13.05
CA GLU A 808 -9.92 -9.14 11.82
C GLU A 808 -9.86 -10.68 11.80
N TYR A 809 -10.25 -11.31 10.67
CA TYR A 809 -10.02 -12.73 10.44
C TYR A 809 -9.91 -13.13 8.95
N GLY A 810 -9.39 -14.32 8.69
CA GLY A 810 -9.40 -14.96 7.37
C GLY A 810 -8.03 -15.02 6.71
N GLY A 811 -7.66 -13.98 5.96
CA GLY A 811 -6.36 -13.91 5.30
C GLY A 811 -6.11 -14.95 4.18
N LEU A 812 -7.16 -15.44 3.51
CA LEU A 812 -7.05 -16.48 2.48
C LEU A 812 -6.53 -15.90 1.15
N GLY A 813 -5.32 -16.29 0.78
CA GLY A 813 -4.64 -15.80 -0.41
C GLY A 813 -4.76 -16.73 -1.60
N LEU A 814 -5.14 -16.15 -2.75
CA LEU A 814 -5.13 -16.81 -4.05
C LEU A 814 -4.38 -15.91 -5.02
N ALA A 815 -3.25 -16.39 -5.53
CA ALA A 815 -2.51 -15.70 -6.58
C ALA A 815 -3.29 -15.78 -7.91
N VAL A 816 -3.38 -14.66 -8.63
CA VAL A 816 -4.00 -14.62 -9.96
C VAL A 816 -2.98 -14.05 -10.96
N PRO A 817 -2.47 -14.86 -11.91
CA PRO A 817 -1.60 -14.38 -12.99
C PRO A 817 -2.21 -13.17 -13.71
N GLY A 818 -1.39 -12.16 -14.01
CA GLY A 818 -1.84 -10.89 -14.59
C GLY A 818 -2.26 -9.80 -13.61
N HIS A 819 -2.60 -10.15 -12.36
CA HIS A 819 -3.37 -9.28 -11.46
C HIS A 819 -2.80 -9.14 -10.04
N ALA A 820 -1.71 -9.84 -9.72
CA ALA A 820 -0.99 -9.80 -8.45
C ALA A 820 0.18 -8.78 -8.45
N TRP A 821 0.54 -8.26 -7.28
CA TRP A 821 1.79 -7.49 -7.10
C TRP A 821 3.02 -8.42 -7.12
N PRO A 822 4.26 -7.94 -7.42
CA PRO A 822 5.43 -8.80 -7.53
C PRO A 822 5.86 -9.40 -6.19
N VAL A 823 5.88 -8.58 -5.14
CA VAL A 823 6.04 -9.02 -3.74
C VAL A 823 4.73 -9.66 -3.28
N ARG A 824 4.81 -10.81 -2.61
CA ARG A 824 3.64 -11.63 -2.22
C ARG A 824 3.68 -12.00 -0.74
N HIS A 825 2.54 -11.84 -0.08
CA HIS A 825 2.25 -12.25 1.29
C HIS A 825 0.81 -12.76 1.38
N THR A 826 0.62 -13.80 2.20
CA THR A 826 -0.68 -14.33 2.61
C THR A 826 -0.52 -15.07 3.95
N TYR A 827 -1.62 -15.25 4.67
CA TYR A 827 -1.67 -16.08 5.87
C TYR A 827 -1.89 -17.55 5.54
N VAL A 828 -2.62 -17.84 4.45
CA VAL A 828 -2.83 -19.18 3.87
C VAL A 828 -2.85 -19.07 2.35
N GLY A 829 -2.15 -19.96 1.64
CA GLY A 829 -2.33 -20.14 0.20
C GLY A 829 -3.49 -21.09 -0.08
N VAL A 830 -4.41 -20.72 -0.97
CA VAL A 830 -5.62 -21.50 -1.28
C VAL A 830 -5.81 -21.64 -2.79
N GLU A 831 -6.04 -22.87 -3.23
CA GLU A 831 -6.32 -23.19 -4.62
C GLU A 831 -7.63 -22.58 -5.12
N LYS A 832 -7.64 -22.17 -6.38
CA LYS A 832 -8.73 -21.41 -7.00
C LYS A 832 -10.10 -22.08 -6.84
N ASP A 833 -10.17 -23.37 -7.09
CA ASP A 833 -11.43 -24.13 -7.05
C ASP A 833 -11.89 -24.42 -5.61
N ALA A 834 -10.99 -24.34 -4.62
CA ALA A 834 -11.28 -24.47 -3.19
C ALA A 834 -11.60 -23.13 -2.50
N TYR A 835 -11.19 -21.98 -3.08
CA TYR A 835 -11.22 -20.66 -2.45
C TYR A 835 -12.57 -20.27 -1.79
N THR A 836 -13.68 -20.60 -2.45
CA THR A 836 -15.02 -20.31 -1.91
C THR A 836 -15.39 -21.24 -0.75
N ASP A 837 -14.95 -22.48 -0.77
CA ASP A 837 -15.27 -23.48 0.25
C ASP A 837 -14.48 -23.20 1.53
N GLU A 838 -13.20 -22.85 1.41
CA GLU A 838 -12.37 -22.38 2.54
C GLU A 838 -12.89 -21.07 3.14
N TYR A 839 -13.34 -20.10 2.32
CA TYR A 839 -13.98 -18.89 2.83
C TYR A 839 -15.22 -19.22 3.68
N LEU A 840 -16.08 -20.13 3.17
CA LEU A 840 -17.30 -20.53 3.87
C LEU A 840 -17.01 -21.36 5.13
N ALA A 841 -15.93 -22.14 5.16
CA ALA A 841 -15.45 -22.81 6.37
C ALA A 841 -15.06 -21.80 7.46
N LYS A 842 -14.34 -20.72 7.11
CA LYS A 842 -14.01 -19.64 8.05
C LYS A 842 -15.22 -18.80 8.45
N LEU A 843 -16.22 -18.64 7.57
CA LEU A 843 -17.48 -18.00 7.93
C LEU A 843 -18.32 -18.85 8.90
N ALA A 844 -18.23 -20.18 8.85
CA ALA A 844 -18.93 -21.06 9.79
C ALA A 844 -18.40 -20.93 11.23
N GLU A 845 -17.11 -20.66 11.42
CA GLU A 845 -16.52 -20.30 12.73
C GLU A 845 -17.21 -19.04 13.31
N VAL A 846 -17.40 -18.01 12.47
CA VAL A 846 -18.12 -16.78 12.84
C VAL A 846 -19.61 -17.03 13.13
N GLU A 847 -20.27 -17.93 12.39
CA GLU A 847 -21.67 -18.30 12.66
C GLU A 847 -21.82 -18.95 14.04
N GLN A 848 -20.87 -19.80 14.46
CA GLN A 848 -20.89 -20.38 15.80
C GLN A 848 -20.63 -19.33 16.89
N PHE A 849 -19.73 -18.36 16.70
CA PHE A 849 -19.58 -17.26 17.65
C PHE A 849 -20.86 -16.42 17.81
N ALA A 850 -21.59 -16.17 16.72
CA ALA A 850 -22.88 -15.46 16.76
C ALA A 850 -24.01 -16.29 17.41
N ALA A 851 -23.96 -17.62 17.31
CA ALA A 851 -24.96 -18.55 17.82
C ALA A 851 -24.73 -19.01 19.27
N CYS A 852 -23.47 -19.13 19.71
CA CYS A 852 -23.08 -19.73 20.99
C CYS A 852 -22.55 -18.74 22.03
N GLU A 853 -21.96 -17.60 21.59
CA GLU A 853 -21.08 -16.77 22.42
C GLU A 853 -21.39 -15.25 22.35
N GLY A 854 -22.49 -14.86 21.68
CA GLY A 854 -22.92 -13.46 21.58
C GLY A 854 -22.09 -12.58 20.63
N GLY A 855 -21.34 -13.19 19.71
CA GLY A 855 -20.61 -12.48 18.67
C GLY A 855 -21.52 -11.54 17.87
N SER A 856 -21.20 -10.25 17.87
CA SER A 856 -21.99 -9.16 17.28
C SER A 856 -21.44 -8.64 15.96
N GLY A 857 -20.28 -9.11 15.51
CA GLY A 857 -19.70 -8.73 14.24
C GLY A 857 -18.38 -9.44 13.94
N ALA A 858 -18.02 -9.45 12.67
CA ALA A 858 -16.74 -9.97 12.18
C ALA A 858 -16.25 -9.18 10.97
N VAL A 859 -14.93 -9.10 10.79
CA VAL A 859 -14.28 -8.33 9.73
C VAL A 859 -13.29 -9.20 8.97
N TYR A 860 -13.57 -9.47 7.69
CA TYR A 860 -12.66 -10.26 6.85
C TYR A 860 -11.46 -9.44 6.36
N THR A 861 -10.27 -10.06 6.28
CA THR A 861 -8.97 -9.37 6.12
C THR A 861 -8.89 -8.33 5.01
N GLN A 862 -9.49 -8.50 3.82
CA GLN A 862 -9.78 -7.34 2.93
C GLN A 862 -10.67 -7.62 1.72
N ILE A 863 -11.29 -6.55 1.21
CA ILE A 863 -12.04 -6.54 -0.06
C ILE A 863 -11.14 -6.75 -1.29
N THR A 864 -9.88 -6.31 -1.26
CA THR A 864 -8.97 -6.25 -2.42
C THR A 864 -7.55 -6.66 -2.06
N ASP A 865 -6.86 -7.38 -2.96
CA ASP A 865 -5.40 -7.51 -2.94
C ASP A 865 -4.72 -6.14 -3.06
N LEU A 866 -3.46 -6.06 -2.63
CA LEU A 866 -2.72 -4.82 -2.48
C LEU A 866 -1.23 -5.01 -2.83
N GLU A 867 -0.42 -4.02 -2.51
CA GLU A 867 1.04 -4.16 -2.47
C GLU A 867 1.42 -5.21 -1.41
N GLY A 868 2.12 -6.26 -1.82
CA GLY A 868 2.44 -7.41 -0.96
C GLY A 868 1.27 -8.39 -0.81
N GLU A 869 0.10 -7.94 -0.39
CA GLU A 869 -0.96 -8.84 0.10
C GLU A 869 -1.88 -9.43 -1.00
N LEU A 870 -2.04 -10.77 -1.01
CA LEU A 870 -2.87 -11.52 -1.99
C LEU A 870 -4.17 -12.10 -1.39
N ASN A 871 -4.54 -11.64 -0.20
CA ASN A 871 -5.61 -12.15 0.67
C ASN A 871 -6.98 -11.45 0.48
N GLY A 872 -7.17 -10.68 -0.61
CA GLY A 872 -8.39 -9.97 -0.89
C GLY A 872 -9.39 -10.72 -1.77
N LEU A 873 -10.68 -10.38 -1.63
CA LEU A 873 -11.77 -10.98 -2.43
C LEU A 873 -11.80 -10.52 -3.91
N LEU A 874 -11.11 -9.43 -4.21
CA LEU A 874 -10.86 -8.85 -5.54
C LEU A 874 -9.35 -8.75 -5.78
N THR A 875 -8.90 -8.79 -7.02
CA THR A 875 -7.50 -8.43 -7.36
C THR A 875 -7.23 -6.93 -7.21
N TYR A 876 -5.96 -6.53 -7.07
CA TYR A 876 -5.57 -5.14 -6.75
C TYR A 876 -6.04 -4.15 -7.83
N ASP A 877 -6.09 -4.60 -9.09
CA ASP A 877 -6.61 -3.86 -10.24
C ASP A 877 -8.15 -3.89 -10.41
N ARG A 878 -8.87 -4.54 -9.48
CA ARG A 878 -10.33 -4.75 -9.47
C ARG A 878 -10.88 -5.41 -10.77
N ARG A 879 -10.10 -6.29 -11.40
CA ARG A 879 -10.52 -7.03 -12.62
C ARG A 879 -11.08 -8.41 -12.34
N VAL A 880 -10.49 -9.17 -11.41
CA VAL A 880 -10.93 -10.52 -11.06
C VAL A 880 -11.59 -10.50 -9.68
N VAL A 881 -12.72 -11.21 -9.59
CA VAL A 881 -13.39 -11.52 -8.32
C VAL A 881 -13.04 -12.97 -8.00
N LYS A 882 -12.48 -13.23 -6.82
CA LYS A 882 -11.96 -14.56 -6.46
C LYS A 882 -13.06 -15.55 -6.03
N PRO A 883 -14.00 -15.20 -5.12
CA PRO A 883 -15.03 -16.13 -4.66
C PRO A 883 -16.27 -16.15 -5.57
N ASP A 884 -17.07 -17.21 -5.47
CA ASP A 884 -18.47 -17.18 -5.95
C ASP A 884 -19.28 -16.20 -5.10
N THR A 885 -19.54 -15.02 -5.67
CA THR A 885 -20.29 -13.95 -5.00
C THR A 885 -21.73 -14.33 -4.64
N GLY A 886 -22.34 -15.29 -5.34
CA GLY A 886 -23.69 -15.77 -5.02
C GLY A 886 -23.70 -16.66 -3.78
N ARG A 887 -22.71 -17.56 -3.66
CA ARG A 887 -22.54 -18.43 -2.48
C ARG A 887 -22.15 -17.63 -1.24
N LEU A 888 -21.18 -16.71 -1.35
CA LEU A 888 -20.82 -15.80 -0.26
C LEU A 888 -22.02 -14.97 0.20
N LYS A 889 -22.73 -14.35 -0.75
CA LYS A 889 -23.89 -13.51 -0.44
C LYS A 889 -24.96 -14.27 0.34
N ALA A 890 -25.35 -15.46 -0.12
CA ALA A 890 -26.37 -16.26 0.56
C ALA A 890 -25.95 -16.69 1.98
N ALA A 891 -24.66 -16.93 2.21
CA ALA A 891 -24.14 -17.26 3.53
C ALA A 891 -24.08 -16.05 4.47
N HIS A 892 -23.68 -14.87 3.97
CA HIS A 892 -23.72 -13.62 4.76
C HIS A 892 -25.16 -13.19 5.09
N GLU A 893 -26.10 -13.28 4.14
CA GLU A 893 -27.53 -12.99 4.42
C GLU A 893 -28.07 -13.92 5.52
N LYS A 894 -27.84 -15.23 5.42
CA LYS A 894 -28.19 -16.20 6.48
C LYS A 894 -27.59 -15.83 7.85
N LEU A 895 -26.30 -15.47 7.91
CA LEU A 895 -25.62 -15.08 9.14
C LEU A 895 -26.23 -13.82 9.75
N ILE A 896 -26.40 -12.76 8.94
CA ILE A 896 -26.88 -11.45 9.38
C ILE A 896 -28.34 -11.53 9.86
N GLU A 897 -29.22 -12.15 9.07
CA GLU A 897 -30.63 -12.37 9.42
C GLU A 897 -30.73 -13.24 10.67
N GLY A 898 -30.05 -14.39 10.69
CA GLY A 898 -30.13 -15.34 11.80
C GLY A 898 -29.59 -14.79 13.13
N ALA A 899 -28.51 -14.01 13.10
CA ALA A 899 -27.94 -13.37 14.29
C ALA A 899 -28.81 -12.21 14.81
N ALA A 900 -29.52 -11.50 13.92
CA ALA A 900 -30.46 -10.44 14.28
C ALA A 900 -31.79 -10.99 14.84
N GLU A 901 -32.27 -12.12 14.31
CA GLU A 901 -33.49 -12.80 14.78
C GLU A 901 -33.28 -13.76 15.96
N GLY A 902 -32.02 -14.11 16.28
CA GLY A 902 -31.70 -15.13 17.30
C GLY A 902 -32.04 -16.56 16.87
N SER A 903 -32.03 -16.83 15.56
CA SER A 903 -32.48 -18.11 14.96
C SER A 903 -31.34 -19.05 14.52
N LEU A 904 -30.06 -18.65 14.71
CA LEU A 904 -28.91 -19.52 14.46
C LEU A 904 -28.84 -20.71 15.45
N THR A 905 -28.28 -21.83 14.99
CA THR A 905 -28.13 -23.05 15.77
C THR A 905 -26.70 -23.21 16.30
N CYS A 906 -26.53 -23.06 17.61
CA CYS A 906 -25.27 -23.36 18.31
C CYS A 906 -24.99 -24.87 18.29
N GLU A 907 -23.93 -25.28 17.59
CA GLU A 907 -23.43 -26.67 17.56
C GLU A 907 -22.27 -26.81 18.55
N ARG A 908 -22.33 -27.80 19.46
CA ARG A 908 -21.40 -28.01 20.58
C ARG A 908 -20.85 -29.43 20.63
#